data_AF-A0A7C7U1P3-F1
#
_entry.id   AF-A0A7C7U1P3-F1
#
_cell.length_a   1.000
_cell.length_b   1.000
_cell.length_c   1.000
_cell.angle_alpha   90.00
_cell.angle_beta   90.00
_cell.angle_gamma   90.00
#
_symmetry.space_group_name_H-M   'P 1'
#
loop_
_entity.id
_entity.type
_entity.pdbx_description
1 polymer ?
#
loop_
_entity_poly.entity_id
_entity_poly.type
_entity_poly.pdbx_seq_one_letter_code
_entity_poly.pdbx_strand_id
1 'polypeptide(L)'
;MHFDRDIQTTQFQGLRVRQRGRRHRTSSRWSARYGQPATRQQPGRAHRLQSVHHGRHRPELSLQTPLRQPRISRSHSAGSHLPHQLVGRAGTSLDQRTAGTDRGPSTRPRVLGFASVVRYGALPVRVALAGAICLATTRGRCNYLSVDNSFARLNRFVKQAPNGRIETTIATVLILSVAAVAWVPHLPHSLWLDETLTFWTVKDGLWDAVTRGVQFQSQPAYYLLIWFWTQALGTSETILRLPSLLAVLVACAALARLGTRLTGDRALGSLAAVVFASTSIVFREVVDARSFALGTTLLIGLALSVVSWLDNGRWRDAWCVGVLAGVIPHFHVFFALTYPAFILYGVMRSRSTPVRLDQGALIGALITVAALLSIPAALTLLANRGSYSFAPTPSLKRLLTAFVWAPPVAGLLAGLCVDGISRKSTPETKGATATNLNKLKPIPAIDREVGILLSVWSLTPLLVLYFASILTSSSIFLDRYLITSLPAVSLLYAIALRRIDSRAARGLAMIVIALACLVSYTRPVDDFRGAALAVNRFVAAEKSVPVLLASGLIESQDENWLRDPALAAYLAAPTAYYPLDGHVVSLPRKVRLLLEDHSRERRIGDAIVEPILRESDRFAAIEWTGNGANVMPWLIERAENAGYTRIMNRRFGSVRVVGFSRLGAARKKP
;
A
#
# COMPACT_ATOMS: atom_id res chain seq x y z
N MET A 1 -26.70 41.46 -5.93
CA MET A 1 -25.70 42.54 -5.97
C MET A 1 -24.47 41.99 -6.67
N HIS A 2 -24.19 42.52 -7.86
CA HIS A 2 -22.97 42.31 -8.63
C HIS A 2 -21.73 42.77 -7.85
N PHE A 3 -20.58 42.13 -8.08
CA PHE A 3 -19.39 42.87 -8.51
C PHE A 3 -18.45 41.95 -9.30
N ASP A 4 -17.89 42.56 -10.33
CA ASP A 4 -17.17 42.06 -11.48
C ASP A 4 -15.70 42.52 -11.38
N ARG A 5 -14.79 41.86 -12.14
CA ARG A 5 -13.45 42.33 -12.58
C ARG A 5 -12.30 42.44 -11.55
N ASP A 6 -11.01 42.29 -11.87
CA ASP A 6 -10.27 42.48 -13.13
C ASP A 6 -8.97 41.64 -13.21
N ILE A 7 -8.57 41.38 -14.46
CA ILE A 7 -7.28 40.81 -14.89
C ILE A 7 -6.30 41.98 -15.10
N GLN A 8 -5.09 41.89 -14.53
CA GLN A 8 -3.97 42.77 -14.92
C GLN A 8 -2.85 41.99 -15.61
N THR A 9 -2.77 42.21 -16.92
CA THR A 9 -1.59 42.05 -17.77
C THR A 9 -0.54 43.13 -17.46
N THR A 10 0.72 42.74 -17.35
CA THR A 10 1.85 43.70 -17.36
C THR A 10 2.77 43.34 -18.52
N GLN A 11 2.85 44.25 -19.51
CA GLN A 11 3.88 44.28 -20.54
C GLN A 11 5.17 44.88 -19.96
N PHE A 12 6.33 44.37 -20.39
CA PHE A 12 7.51 45.22 -20.57
C PHE A 12 8.27 44.83 -21.84
N GLN A 13 8.68 45.89 -22.54
CA GLN A 13 9.46 46.02 -23.77
C GLN A 13 10.76 45.19 -23.71
N GLY A 14 11.33 44.63 -24.78
CA GLY A 14 11.54 45.19 -26.11
C GLY A 14 13.04 45.48 -26.29
N LEU A 15 13.80 44.55 -26.85
CA LEU A 15 15.15 44.81 -27.41
C LEU A 15 15.37 43.92 -28.64
N ARG A 16 15.33 44.57 -29.80
CA ARG A 16 15.73 44.03 -31.12
C ARG A 16 17.24 44.11 -31.24
N VAL A 17 17.87 43.02 -31.69
CA VAL A 17 19.06 43.09 -32.57
C VAL A 17 18.84 42.11 -33.74
N ARG A 18 19.42 42.51 -34.88
CA ARG A 18 19.00 42.29 -36.26
C ARG A 18 20.00 41.35 -36.96
N GLN A 19 19.54 40.75 -38.08
CA GLN A 19 20.32 40.15 -39.18
C GLN A 19 20.86 38.71 -38.96
N ARG A 20 20.92 37.80 -39.93
CA ARG A 20 20.82 37.87 -41.40
C ARG A 20 20.53 36.46 -41.93
N GLY A 21 19.70 36.36 -42.97
CA GLY A 21 19.47 35.11 -43.69
C GLY A 21 20.64 34.73 -44.59
N ARG A 22 20.75 33.43 -44.91
CA ARG A 22 21.40 32.94 -46.12
C ARG A 22 20.59 31.80 -46.72
N ARG A 23 20.15 32.05 -47.96
CA ARG A 23 19.66 31.06 -48.93
C ARG A 23 20.82 30.15 -49.33
N HIS A 24 20.53 28.88 -49.60
CA HIS A 24 21.14 28.18 -50.73
C HIS A 24 20.16 27.18 -51.33
N ARG A 25 20.02 27.27 -52.66
CA ARG A 25 19.25 26.41 -53.56
C ARG A 25 20.20 26.13 -54.73
N THR A 26 20.46 24.86 -55.03
CA THR A 26 20.90 24.28 -56.32
C THR A 26 20.91 22.75 -56.11
N SER A 27 19.94 21.97 -56.61
CA SER A 27 19.81 21.38 -57.97
C SER A 27 20.96 20.46 -58.41
N SER A 28 20.72 19.14 -58.48
CA SER A 28 20.61 18.41 -59.77
C SER A 28 20.45 16.88 -59.60
N ARG A 29 19.46 16.36 -60.35
CA ARG A 29 19.34 15.09 -61.09
C ARG A 29 20.04 13.83 -60.56
N TRP A 30 19.28 12.75 -60.40
CA TRP A 30 19.45 11.46 -61.12
C TRP A 30 18.10 10.73 -61.17
N SER A 31 17.82 10.09 -62.29
CA SER A 31 16.54 9.50 -62.70
C SER A 31 16.73 8.04 -63.11
N ALA A 32 15.62 7.26 -63.06
CA ALA A 32 15.36 5.93 -63.67
C ALA A 32 15.40 4.76 -62.67
N ARG A 33 14.56 3.71 -62.74
CA ARG A 33 13.26 3.35 -63.38
C ARG A 33 12.97 1.91 -62.90
N TYR A 34 11.74 1.44 -63.15
CA TYR A 34 11.18 0.07 -62.99
C TYR A 34 10.65 -0.26 -61.58
N GLY A 35 9.41 -0.70 -61.37
CA GLY A 35 8.29 -1.03 -62.26
C GLY A 35 7.30 -1.90 -61.48
N GLN A 36 6.03 -1.49 -61.38
CA GLN A 36 4.93 -2.38 -60.98
C GLN A 36 4.53 -3.27 -62.16
N PRO A 37 3.77 -4.35 -61.88
CA PRO A 37 2.53 -4.49 -62.63
C PRO A 37 1.31 -4.85 -61.77
N ALA A 38 0.16 -4.55 -62.35
CA ALA A 38 -1.18 -4.63 -61.82
C ALA A 38 -1.91 -5.96 -62.12
N THR A 39 -2.92 -6.23 -61.30
CA THR A 39 -4.26 -6.82 -61.58
C THR A 39 -4.44 -7.95 -62.62
N ARG A 40 -5.12 -9.03 -62.17
CA ARG A 40 -6.17 -9.71 -62.95
C ARG A 40 -7.23 -10.37 -62.05
N GLN A 41 -8.48 -10.24 -62.49
CA GLN A 41 -9.75 -10.62 -61.88
C GLN A 41 -10.11 -12.10 -62.11
N GLN A 42 -10.73 -12.73 -61.07
CA GLN A 42 -11.95 -13.60 -61.02
C GLN A 42 -12.19 -14.75 -62.04
N PRO A 43 -13.22 -15.65 -61.86
CA PRO A 43 -14.10 -15.93 -60.70
C PRO A 43 -14.34 -17.44 -60.37
N GLY A 44 -14.92 -17.69 -59.19
CA GLY A 44 -16.13 -18.52 -59.02
C GLY A 44 -16.03 -20.05 -58.97
N ARG A 45 -16.41 -20.64 -57.82
CA ARG A 45 -17.39 -21.75 -57.76
C ARG A 45 -17.90 -21.95 -56.33
N ALA A 46 -19.22 -22.04 -56.21
CA ALA A 46 -19.97 -22.21 -54.99
C ALA A 46 -20.53 -23.65 -54.87
N HIS A 47 -20.79 -24.05 -53.63
CA HIS A 47 -21.87 -24.94 -53.17
C HIS A 47 -21.91 -26.42 -53.63
N ARG A 48 -21.78 -27.38 -52.68
CA ARG A 48 -22.91 -28.09 -52.00
C ARG A 48 -22.46 -29.35 -51.24
N LEU A 49 -23.12 -29.55 -50.08
CA LEU A 49 -23.59 -30.81 -49.45
C LEU A 49 -22.49 -31.83 -49.04
N GLN A 50 -22.41 -32.34 -47.81
CA GLN A 50 -23.39 -33.21 -47.17
C GLN A 50 -23.03 -33.41 -45.70
N SER A 51 -24.04 -33.41 -44.85
CA SER A 51 -24.06 -34.08 -43.55
C SER A 51 -24.23 -35.60 -43.73
N VAL A 52 -23.75 -36.41 -42.78
CA VAL A 52 -24.48 -37.50 -42.09
C VAL A 52 -23.53 -38.36 -41.23
N HIS A 53 -23.99 -38.58 -40.00
CA HIS A 53 -23.72 -39.58 -38.94
C HIS A 53 -22.62 -40.65 -39.05
N HIS A 54 -21.93 -40.86 -37.92
CA HIS A 54 -21.84 -42.07 -37.07
C HIS A 54 -21.39 -41.59 -35.66
N GLY A 55 -21.78 -42.11 -34.49
CA GLY A 55 -22.42 -43.37 -34.14
C GLY A 55 -21.59 -44.12 -33.06
N ARG A 56 -21.93 -43.91 -31.78
CA ARG A 56 -21.67 -44.76 -30.58
C ARG A 56 -20.24 -44.89 -29.99
N HIS A 57 -20.03 -44.57 -28.71
CA HIS A 57 -20.16 -45.46 -27.53
C HIS A 57 -19.54 -44.79 -26.27
N ARG A 58 -20.31 -44.80 -25.17
CA ARG A 58 -19.96 -44.51 -23.75
C ARG A 58 -19.16 -45.68 -23.11
N PRO A 59 -18.61 -45.64 -21.87
CA PRO A 59 -19.11 -44.95 -20.65
C PRO A 59 -18.05 -44.20 -19.80
N GLU A 60 -18.38 -43.12 -19.07
CA GLU A 60 -19.06 -43.03 -17.76
C GLU A 60 -18.43 -43.87 -16.63
N LEU A 61 -17.83 -43.18 -15.65
CA LEU A 61 -17.50 -43.71 -14.33
C LEU A 61 -17.86 -42.67 -13.28
N SER A 62 -19.03 -42.88 -12.70
CA SER A 62 -19.57 -42.26 -11.49
C SER A 62 -19.22 -43.13 -10.29
N LEU A 63 -18.77 -42.52 -9.19
CA LEU A 63 -18.77 -43.15 -7.86
C LEU A 63 -19.22 -42.11 -6.84
N GLN A 64 -20.51 -42.15 -6.52
CA GLN A 64 -21.04 -41.77 -5.21
C GLN A 64 -21.34 -43.05 -4.45
N THR A 65 -21.12 -43.06 -3.13
CA THR A 65 -21.98 -43.61 -2.03
C THR A 65 -21.12 -43.82 -0.74
N PRO A 66 -21.69 -44.08 0.48
CA PRO A 66 -22.14 -43.03 1.40
C PRO A 66 -21.71 -43.26 2.89
N LEU A 67 -22.05 -42.28 3.75
CA LEU A 67 -22.38 -42.34 5.20
C LEU A 67 -21.87 -43.51 6.08
N ARG A 68 -21.16 -43.17 7.18
CA ARG A 68 -21.35 -43.78 8.53
C ARG A 68 -20.61 -43.02 9.65
N GLN A 69 -21.37 -42.37 10.52
CA GLN A 69 -21.19 -42.37 12.00
C GLN A 69 -22.41 -43.15 12.55
N PRO A 70 -22.40 -43.82 13.73
CA PRO A 70 -21.91 -43.30 15.02
C PRO A 70 -21.31 -44.35 16.01
N ARG A 71 -20.70 -43.91 17.12
CA ARG A 71 -21.09 -44.29 18.52
C ARG A 71 -20.07 -43.91 19.60
N ILE A 72 -20.65 -43.64 20.76
CA ILE A 72 -20.12 -43.29 22.08
C ILE A 72 -19.98 -44.57 22.93
N SER A 73 -18.91 -44.69 23.74
CA SER A 73 -18.90 -45.35 25.08
C SER A 73 -17.52 -45.13 25.74
N ARG A 74 -17.36 -44.35 26.82
CA ARG A 74 -17.39 -44.69 28.27
C ARG A 74 -16.36 -45.73 28.81
N SER A 75 -15.44 -45.18 29.64
CA SER A 75 -15.07 -45.53 31.03
C SER A 75 -14.09 -46.67 31.42
N HIS A 76 -13.23 -46.32 32.41
CA HIS A 76 -12.48 -47.11 33.44
C HIS A 76 -11.21 -47.87 32.99
N SER A 77 -10.14 -48.09 33.78
CA SER A 77 -9.56 -47.58 35.05
C SER A 77 -8.30 -48.41 35.36
N ALA A 78 -7.32 -47.86 36.12
CA ALA A 78 -6.24 -48.55 36.88
C ALA A 78 -5.14 -49.28 36.07
N GLY A 79 -3.87 -49.37 36.49
CA GLY A 79 -3.16 -48.95 37.70
C GLY A 79 -1.67 -49.38 37.67
N SER A 80 -0.90 -48.86 38.63
CA SER A 80 0.36 -49.36 39.24
C SER A 80 1.61 -49.65 38.38
N HIS A 81 2.74 -48.98 38.69
CA HIS A 81 3.75 -49.51 39.63
C HIS A 81 4.86 -48.48 39.96
N LEU A 82 5.13 -48.35 41.26
CA LEU A 82 6.34 -47.79 41.90
C LEU A 82 7.49 -48.82 41.86
N PRO A 83 8.75 -48.40 42.16
CA PRO A 83 9.29 -48.84 43.45
C PRO A 83 10.12 -47.80 44.25
N HIS A 84 10.35 -48.22 45.49
CA HIS A 84 10.90 -47.67 46.73
C HIS A 84 12.31 -47.02 46.77
N GLN A 85 12.51 -46.22 47.85
CA GLN A 85 13.58 -46.21 48.89
C GLN A 85 13.97 -44.76 49.26
N LEU A 86 14.30 -44.29 50.48
CA LEU A 86 14.40 -44.77 51.87
C LEU A 86 14.59 -43.50 52.76
N VAL A 87 13.82 -43.39 53.85
CA VAL A 87 14.18 -43.08 55.28
C VAL A 87 15.05 -41.86 55.70
N GLY A 88 14.54 -41.14 56.72
CA GLY A 88 15.26 -40.41 57.79
C GLY A 88 15.38 -38.89 57.58
N ARG A 89 15.13 -37.97 58.52
CA ARG A 89 15.16 -37.99 60.00
C ARG A 89 14.44 -36.73 60.54
N ALA A 90 13.84 -36.82 61.71
CA ALA A 90 13.19 -35.74 62.45
C ALA A 90 14.18 -34.85 63.22
N GLY A 91 13.74 -33.64 63.64
CA GLY A 91 14.25 -32.96 64.83
C GLY A 91 14.30 -31.42 64.80
N THR A 92 13.35 -30.79 65.53
CA THR A 92 13.49 -29.65 66.48
C THR A 92 14.22 -28.36 66.04
N SER A 93 13.69 -27.15 66.21
CA SER A 93 13.39 -26.52 67.51
C SER A 93 12.63 -25.19 67.34
N LEU A 94 11.77 -24.88 68.32
CA LEU A 94 11.28 -23.53 68.61
C LEU A 94 12.39 -22.71 69.26
N ASP A 95 12.40 -21.38 69.05
CA ASP A 95 12.61 -20.48 70.18
C ASP A 95 12.00 -19.07 69.96
N GLN A 96 11.41 -18.55 71.04
CA GLN A 96 10.77 -17.24 71.18
C GLN A 96 11.76 -16.19 71.72
N ARG A 97 11.53 -14.89 71.43
CA ARG A 97 11.90 -13.69 72.26
C ARG A 97 11.28 -12.43 71.61
N THR A 98 10.18 -11.88 72.12
CA THR A 98 10.02 -10.79 73.14
C THR A 98 10.31 -9.35 72.67
N ALA A 99 9.22 -8.56 72.60
CA ALA A 99 8.95 -7.22 73.15
C ALA A 99 9.79 -5.98 72.74
N GLY A 100 9.06 -4.88 72.43
CA GLY A 100 9.57 -3.51 72.38
C GLY A 100 8.55 -2.49 71.84
N THR A 101 7.90 -1.76 72.74
CA THR A 101 6.94 -0.65 72.55
C THR A 101 7.64 0.69 72.20
N ASP A 102 7.06 1.56 71.35
CA ASP A 102 6.74 2.96 71.72
C ASP A 102 5.97 3.79 70.66
N ARG A 103 5.41 4.92 71.13
CA ARG A 103 4.27 5.75 70.68
C ARG A 103 4.48 6.67 69.44
N GLY A 104 3.34 7.13 68.85
CA GLY A 104 3.16 7.91 67.58
C GLY A 104 3.54 9.41 67.61
N PRO A 105 2.90 10.36 66.86
CA PRO A 105 1.70 10.29 66.00
C PRO A 105 1.88 10.88 64.57
N SER A 106 0.94 10.63 63.63
CA SER A 106 0.76 11.53 62.48
C SER A 106 -0.69 11.61 61.97
N THR A 107 -1.04 12.85 61.64
CA THR A 107 -2.32 13.46 61.30
C THR A 107 -2.92 13.00 59.96
N ARG A 108 -4.24 12.79 59.92
CA ARG A 108 -5.06 12.71 58.69
C ARG A 108 -5.82 14.02 58.47
N PRO A 109 -6.14 14.37 57.21
CA PRO A 109 -7.46 14.92 56.90
C PRO A 109 -8.21 14.12 55.82
N ARG A 110 -9.54 14.12 56.00
CA ARG A 110 -10.59 13.51 55.18
C ARG A 110 -10.84 14.32 53.89
N VAL A 111 -11.26 13.66 52.82
CA VAL A 111 -11.93 14.29 51.67
C VAL A 111 -13.36 13.75 51.58
N LEU A 112 -14.34 14.69 51.61
CA LEU A 112 -15.77 14.46 51.40
C LEU A 112 -16.05 14.13 49.92
N GLY A 113 -16.93 13.15 49.68
CA GLY A 113 -17.54 12.93 48.37
C GLY A 113 -19.00 13.39 48.37
N PHE A 114 -19.36 14.26 47.41
CA PHE A 114 -20.75 14.53 47.04
C PHE A 114 -21.15 13.57 45.92
N ALA A 115 -22.25 12.84 46.11
CA ALA A 115 -22.90 12.04 45.09
C ALA A 115 -24.29 12.63 44.84
N SER A 116 -24.58 13.05 43.61
CA SER A 116 -25.94 13.28 43.15
C SER A 116 -26.38 12.11 42.27
N VAL A 117 -27.55 11.56 42.62
CA VAL A 117 -28.18 10.40 41.99
C VAL A 117 -29.33 10.91 41.12
N VAL A 118 -29.33 10.56 39.84
CA VAL A 118 -30.55 10.56 39.01
C VAL A 118 -30.67 9.17 38.40
N ARG A 119 -31.80 8.50 38.65
CA ARG A 119 -32.16 7.17 38.16
C ARG A 119 -33.26 7.28 37.10
N TYR A 120 -33.15 6.45 36.06
CA TYR A 120 -34.15 5.59 35.38
C TYR A 120 -33.57 5.34 33.98
N GLY A 121 -33.32 4.14 33.45
CA GLY A 121 -33.38 2.75 33.89
C GLY A 121 -32.57 1.90 32.89
N ALA A 122 -32.26 0.66 33.27
CA ALA A 122 -31.52 -0.38 32.53
C ALA A 122 -29.98 -0.25 32.44
N LEU A 123 -29.31 -1.01 33.34
CA LEU A 123 -27.89 -1.42 33.44
C LEU A 123 -26.77 -0.35 33.28
N PRO A 124 -26.23 0.17 34.40
CA PRO A 124 -24.87 0.70 34.43
C PRO A 124 -23.89 -0.38 34.89
N VAL A 125 -22.98 -0.79 34.00
CA VAL A 125 -21.70 -1.38 34.40
C VAL A 125 -20.99 -0.35 35.27
N ARG A 126 -20.96 -0.58 36.58
CA ARG A 126 -20.08 0.16 37.49
C ARG A 126 -18.65 -0.24 37.19
N VAL A 127 -17.92 0.61 36.46
CA VAL A 127 -16.47 0.56 36.43
C VAL A 127 -15.99 1.05 37.80
N ALA A 128 -15.88 0.12 38.75
CA ALA A 128 -15.05 0.32 39.92
C ALA A 128 -13.60 0.06 39.49
N LEU A 129 -12.77 1.10 39.50
CA LEU A 129 -11.32 0.97 39.47
C LEU A 129 -10.86 0.20 40.72
N ALA A 130 -10.84 -1.13 40.65
CA ALA A 130 -10.09 -2.01 41.54
C ALA A 130 -9.91 -3.35 40.82
N GLY A 131 -8.69 -3.59 40.32
CA GLY A 131 -8.41 -4.65 39.36
C GLY A 131 -8.43 -6.07 39.94
N ALA A 132 -9.12 -6.97 39.26
CA ALA A 132 -8.81 -8.40 39.17
C ALA A 132 -9.52 -9.00 37.94
N ILE A 133 -8.79 -9.64 37.03
CA ILE A 133 -9.36 -10.48 35.98
C ILE A 133 -9.34 -11.91 36.49
N CYS A 134 -10.51 -12.54 36.60
CA CYS A 134 -10.63 -13.93 37.03
C CYS A 134 -10.59 -14.85 35.80
N LEU A 135 -9.55 -15.68 35.68
CA LEU A 135 -9.51 -16.79 34.71
C LEU A 135 -9.90 -18.07 35.44
N ALA A 136 -11.13 -18.53 35.23
CA ALA A 136 -11.59 -19.80 35.78
C ALA A 136 -10.95 -20.95 35.00
N THR A 137 -10.19 -21.80 35.69
CA THR A 137 -9.80 -23.13 35.17
C THR A 137 -10.61 -24.19 35.90
N THR A 138 -10.98 -25.25 35.18
CA THR A 138 -11.97 -26.29 35.53
C THR A 138 -11.60 -27.21 36.71
N ARG A 139 -10.68 -26.80 37.60
CA ARG A 139 -10.23 -27.59 38.77
C ARG A 139 -10.17 -26.80 40.08
N GLY A 140 -11.13 -25.90 40.31
CA GLY A 140 -11.47 -25.42 41.67
C GLY A 140 -10.38 -24.66 42.43
N ARG A 141 -9.32 -24.17 41.79
CA ARG A 141 -8.35 -23.25 42.42
C ARG A 141 -8.47 -21.86 41.78
N CYS A 142 -9.04 -20.92 42.52
CA CYS A 142 -8.97 -19.49 42.21
C CYS A 142 -7.59 -18.96 42.61
N ASN A 143 -6.70 -18.79 41.63
CA ASN A 143 -5.47 -18.02 41.83
C ASN A 143 -5.77 -16.55 41.55
N TYR A 144 -5.76 -15.71 42.60
CA TYR A 144 -5.82 -14.26 42.45
C TYR A 144 -4.48 -13.74 41.90
N LEU A 145 -4.47 -13.25 40.66
CA LEU A 145 -3.34 -12.47 40.14
C LEU A 145 -3.54 -11.01 40.54
N SER A 146 -2.81 -10.52 41.54
CA SER A 146 -2.83 -9.08 41.86
C SER A 146 -2.16 -8.28 40.75
N VAL A 147 -2.83 -7.23 40.26
CA VAL A 147 -2.34 -6.33 39.21
C VAL A 147 -1.08 -5.58 39.66
N ASP A 148 -0.90 -5.38 40.97
CA ASP A 148 0.27 -4.72 41.58
C ASP A 148 1.60 -5.43 41.26
N ASN A 149 1.58 -6.76 41.16
CA ASN A 149 2.78 -7.52 40.81
C ASN A 149 3.16 -7.39 39.33
N SER A 150 2.23 -7.01 38.46
CA SER A 150 2.49 -6.85 37.02
C SER A 150 3.31 -5.58 36.75
N PHE A 151 2.94 -4.46 37.39
CA PHE A 151 3.71 -3.21 37.30
C PHE A 151 5.08 -3.32 37.99
N ALA A 152 5.16 -3.96 39.16
CA ALA A 152 6.44 -4.17 39.83
C ALA A 152 7.39 -5.12 39.08
N ARG A 153 6.85 -6.14 38.37
CA ARG A 153 7.62 -7.00 37.46
C ARG A 153 8.03 -6.26 36.20
N LEU A 154 7.14 -5.47 35.59
CA LEU A 154 7.46 -4.65 34.43
C LEU A 154 8.56 -3.63 34.75
N ASN A 155 8.47 -2.97 35.90
CA ASN A 155 9.46 -1.99 36.35
C ASN A 155 10.83 -2.65 36.65
N ARG A 156 10.84 -3.85 37.25
CA ARG A 156 12.08 -4.63 37.42
C ARG A 156 12.66 -5.10 36.08
N PHE A 157 11.82 -5.57 35.16
CA PHE A 157 12.23 -5.98 33.82
C PHE A 157 12.82 -4.81 33.02
N VAL A 158 12.19 -3.63 33.06
CA VAL A 158 12.67 -2.39 32.42
C VAL A 158 13.99 -1.92 33.02
N LYS A 159 14.21 -2.11 34.34
CA LYS A 159 15.48 -1.78 34.99
C LYS A 159 16.60 -2.79 34.70
N GLN A 160 16.28 -4.06 34.45
CA GLN A 160 17.25 -5.14 34.26
C GLN A 160 17.52 -5.50 32.79
N ALA A 161 16.64 -5.12 31.85
CA ALA A 161 16.81 -5.48 30.45
C ALA A 161 17.93 -4.65 29.78
N PRO A 162 18.80 -5.28 28.96
CA PRO A 162 19.84 -4.56 28.24
C PRO A 162 19.22 -3.52 27.31
N ASN A 163 19.89 -2.37 27.21
CA ASN A 163 19.44 -1.08 26.66
C ASN A 163 18.85 -1.09 25.23
N GLY A 164 18.83 -2.20 24.51
CA GLY A 164 18.20 -2.31 23.18
C GLY A 164 16.94 -3.20 23.17
N ARG A 165 16.71 -4.05 24.17
CA ARG A 165 15.57 -4.99 24.17
C ARG A 165 14.24 -4.29 24.46
N ILE A 166 14.26 -3.23 25.26
CA ILE A 166 13.05 -2.49 25.66
C ILE A 166 12.52 -1.69 24.47
N GLU A 167 13.38 -0.90 23.81
CA GLU A 167 13.01 -0.13 22.62
C GLU A 167 12.49 -1.04 21.51
N THR A 168 13.10 -2.21 21.30
CA THR A 168 12.58 -3.20 20.33
C THR A 168 11.20 -3.71 20.74
N THR A 169 10.97 -4.01 22.01
CA THR A 169 9.65 -4.47 22.49
C THR A 169 8.59 -3.38 22.29
N ILE A 170 8.90 -2.14 22.66
CA ILE A 170 8.00 -0.98 22.47
C ILE A 170 7.71 -0.80 20.97
N ALA A 171 8.74 -0.80 20.13
CA ALA A 171 8.59 -0.67 18.68
C ALA A 171 7.69 -1.78 18.10
N THR A 172 7.90 -3.03 18.50
CA THR A 172 7.05 -4.15 18.05
C THR A 172 5.61 -3.96 18.49
N VAL A 173 5.37 -3.62 19.75
CA VAL A 173 4.00 -3.38 20.26
C VAL A 173 3.34 -2.22 19.50
N LEU A 174 4.06 -1.13 19.25
CA LEU A 174 3.54 0.01 18.50
C LEU A 174 3.21 -0.35 17.05
N ILE A 175 4.11 -1.04 16.34
CA ILE A 175 3.87 -1.47 14.95
C ILE A 175 2.65 -2.40 14.87
N LEU A 176 2.53 -3.37 15.79
CA LEU A 176 1.37 -4.26 15.84
C LEU A 176 0.09 -3.51 16.20
N SER A 177 0.17 -2.50 17.06
CA SER A 177 -0.97 -1.64 17.41
C SER A 177 -1.42 -0.79 16.21
N VAL A 178 -0.47 -0.20 15.48
CA VAL A 178 -0.75 0.51 14.21
C VAL A 178 -1.37 -0.45 13.19
N ALA A 179 -0.84 -1.66 13.05
CA ALA A 179 -1.42 -2.66 12.16
C ALA A 179 -2.88 -3.00 12.55
N ALA A 180 -3.13 -3.29 13.83
CA ALA A 180 -4.44 -3.68 14.31
C ALA A 180 -5.49 -2.55 14.24
N VAL A 181 -5.08 -1.31 14.53
CA VAL A 181 -6.01 -0.17 14.65
C VAL A 181 -6.10 0.63 13.34
N ALA A 182 -5.01 0.81 12.61
CA ALA A 182 -4.98 1.61 11.39
C ALA A 182 -5.14 0.77 10.13
N TRP A 183 -4.42 -0.35 10.01
CA TRP A 183 -4.33 -1.08 8.75
C TRP A 183 -5.45 -2.10 8.56
N VAL A 184 -5.63 -3.00 9.53
CA VAL A 184 -6.58 -4.13 9.44
C VAL A 184 -8.03 -3.69 9.18
N PRO A 185 -8.56 -2.61 9.79
CA PRO A 185 -9.94 -2.19 9.54
C PRO A 185 -10.23 -1.79 8.09
N HIS A 186 -9.21 -1.47 7.29
CA HIS A 186 -9.38 -1.05 5.89
C HIS A 186 -9.32 -2.21 4.89
N LEU A 187 -8.88 -3.41 5.31
CA LEU A 187 -8.77 -4.58 4.43
C LEU A 187 -10.10 -5.04 3.79
N PRO A 188 -11.27 -4.99 4.46
CA PRO A 188 -12.54 -5.44 3.88
C PRO A 188 -13.28 -4.37 3.06
N HIS A 189 -12.74 -3.15 2.97
CA HIS A 189 -13.35 -2.08 2.18
C HIS A 189 -13.43 -2.45 0.69
N SER A 190 -14.31 -1.78 -0.06
CA SER A 190 -14.39 -1.95 -1.52
C SER A 190 -13.03 -1.73 -2.19
N LEU A 191 -12.74 -2.47 -3.27
CA LEU A 191 -11.58 -2.22 -4.12
C LEU A 191 -11.75 -0.87 -4.80
N TRP A 192 -10.71 -0.03 -4.78
CA TRP A 192 -10.63 1.14 -5.65
C TRP A 192 -10.20 0.76 -7.07
N LEU A 193 -10.20 1.72 -7.99
CA LEU A 193 -10.02 1.48 -9.42
C LEU A 193 -8.80 0.58 -9.74
N ASP A 194 -7.60 0.92 -9.26
CA ASP A 194 -6.39 0.16 -9.59
C ASP A 194 -6.36 -1.24 -8.95
N GLU A 195 -7.07 -1.47 -7.84
CA GLU A 195 -7.19 -2.81 -7.23
C GLU A 195 -8.13 -3.71 -8.04
N THR A 196 -9.14 -3.13 -8.70
CA THR A 196 -10.00 -3.91 -9.60
C THR A 196 -9.22 -4.43 -10.81
N LEU A 197 -8.20 -3.70 -11.28
CA LEU A 197 -7.26 -4.17 -12.29
C LEU A 197 -6.43 -5.35 -11.79
N THR A 198 -6.06 -5.36 -10.51
CA THR A 198 -5.35 -6.49 -9.90
C THR A 198 -6.19 -7.76 -10.01
N PHE A 199 -7.45 -7.69 -9.61
CA PHE A 199 -8.37 -8.82 -9.77
C PHE A 199 -8.56 -9.19 -11.24
N TRP A 200 -8.87 -8.23 -12.12
CA TRP A 200 -9.10 -8.49 -13.55
C TRP A 200 -7.91 -9.19 -14.22
N THR A 201 -6.69 -8.87 -13.80
CA THR A 201 -5.47 -9.50 -14.31
C THR A 201 -5.40 -10.97 -13.91
N VAL A 202 -5.77 -11.32 -12.68
CA VAL A 202 -5.55 -12.66 -12.10
C VAL A 202 -6.80 -13.55 -12.02
N LYS A 203 -7.98 -13.05 -12.41
CA LYS A 203 -9.25 -13.78 -12.24
C LYS A 203 -9.39 -15.04 -13.09
N ASP A 204 -8.65 -15.13 -14.19
CA ASP A 204 -8.72 -16.23 -15.17
C ASP A 204 -7.50 -17.17 -15.03
N GLY A 205 -7.05 -17.80 -16.13
CA GLY A 205 -5.98 -18.79 -16.10
C GLY A 205 -4.59 -18.21 -15.79
N LEU A 206 -3.63 -19.09 -15.49
CA LEU A 206 -2.23 -18.71 -15.26
C LEU A 206 -1.65 -17.92 -16.44
N TRP A 207 -1.93 -18.38 -17.66
CA TRP A 207 -1.43 -17.72 -18.86
C TRP A 207 -2.09 -16.36 -19.10
N ASP A 208 -3.37 -16.20 -18.77
CA ASP A 208 -4.05 -14.90 -18.78
C ASP A 208 -3.36 -13.93 -17.79
N ALA A 209 -3.04 -14.40 -16.58
CA ALA A 209 -2.38 -13.57 -15.57
C ALA A 209 -0.99 -13.10 -16.02
N VAL A 210 -0.20 -13.99 -16.64
CA VAL A 210 1.11 -13.65 -17.18
C VAL A 210 0.98 -12.67 -18.36
N THR A 211 0.15 -13.00 -19.34
CA THR A 211 -0.01 -12.17 -20.56
C THR A 211 -0.56 -10.80 -20.23
N ARG A 212 -1.62 -10.71 -19.42
CA ARG A 212 -2.20 -9.43 -18.99
C ARG A 212 -1.25 -8.65 -18.09
N GLY A 213 -0.51 -9.33 -17.20
CA GLY A 213 0.49 -8.75 -16.33
C GLY A 213 1.66 -8.11 -17.09
N VAL A 214 2.05 -8.68 -18.24
CA VAL A 214 3.04 -8.08 -19.16
C VAL A 214 2.43 -6.94 -19.96
N GLN A 215 1.30 -7.20 -20.63
CA GLN A 215 0.72 -6.29 -21.64
C GLN A 215 0.11 -5.01 -21.06
N PHE A 216 -0.66 -5.12 -19.96
CA PHE A 216 -1.43 -3.99 -19.44
C PHE A 216 -0.78 -3.33 -18.24
N GLN A 217 -0.02 -4.09 -17.45
CA GLN A 217 0.48 -3.61 -16.15
C GLN A 217 2.01 -3.55 -16.06
N SER A 218 2.72 -4.26 -16.94
CA SER A 218 4.18 -4.33 -16.99
C SER A 218 4.85 -4.74 -15.66
N GLN A 219 4.17 -5.58 -14.86
CA GLN A 219 4.64 -6.06 -13.55
C GLN A 219 4.39 -7.57 -13.39
N PRO A 220 4.95 -8.42 -14.28
CA PRO A 220 4.56 -9.82 -14.40
C PRO A 220 4.80 -10.65 -13.13
N ALA A 221 5.90 -10.40 -12.41
CA ALA A 221 6.22 -11.16 -11.20
C ALA A 221 5.19 -10.93 -10.08
N TYR A 222 4.68 -9.70 -9.96
CA TYR A 222 3.65 -9.37 -8.98
C TYR A 222 2.35 -10.12 -9.27
N TYR A 223 1.83 -10.04 -10.50
CA TYR A 223 0.56 -10.69 -10.84
C TYR A 223 0.65 -12.22 -10.82
N LEU A 224 1.80 -12.79 -11.17
CA LEU A 224 2.04 -14.23 -11.03
C LEU A 224 1.91 -14.67 -9.57
N LEU A 225 2.53 -13.93 -8.64
CA LEU A 225 2.42 -14.20 -7.20
C LEU A 225 0.96 -14.09 -6.74
N ILE A 226 0.26 -13.02 -7.14
CA ILE A 226 -1.13 -12.81 -6.75
C ILE A 226 -2.04 -13.90 -7.33
N TRP A 227 -1.77 -14.39 -8.55
CA TRP A 227 -2.53 -15.49 -9.12
C TRP A 227 -2.43 -16.75 -8.26
N PHE A 228 -1.22 -17.20 -7.89
CA PHE A 228 -1.06 -18.33 -6.98
C PHE A 228 -1.75 -18.11 -5.63
N TRP A 229 -1.66 -16.88 -5.12
CA TRP A 229 -2.29 -16.49 -3.86
C TRP A 229 -3.82 -16.60 -3.91
N THR A 230 -4.45 -16.13 -4.98
CA THR A 230 -5.91 -16.21 -5.14
C THR A 230 -6.40 -17.61 -5.44
N GLN A 231 -5.60 -18.44 -6.12
CA GLN A 231 -5.92 -19.87 -6.28
C GLN A 231 -5.94 -20.60 -4.92
N ALA A 232 -5.03 -20.24 -4.01
CA ALA A 232 -4.92 -20.90 -2.71
C ALA A 232 -5.99 -20.44 -1.70
N LEU A 233 -6.34 -19.14 -1.69
CA LEU A 233 -7.14 -18.54 -0.62
C LEU A 233 -8.48 -17.95 -1.08
N GLY A 234 -8.69 -17.79 -2.39
CA GLY A 234 -9.87 -17.13 -2.96
C GLY A 234 -9.63 -15.66 -3.33
N THR A 235 -10.71 -14.91 -3.58
CA THR A 235 -10.63 -13.59 -4.24
C THR A 235 -11.29 -12.45 -3.46
N SER A 236 -11.52 -12.59 -2.15
CA SER A 236 -12.11 -11.49 -1.36
C SER A 236 -11.19 -10.26 -1.28
N GLU A 237 -11.75 -9.08 -0.98
CA GLU A 237 -10.96 -7.85 -0.90
C GLU A 237 -9.87 -7.92 0.18
N THR A 238 -10.15 -8.62 1.28
CA THR A 238 -9.16 -8.87 2.33
C THR A 238 -8.06 -9.80 1.84
N ILE A 239 -8.40 -10.86 1.11
CA ILE A 239 -7.41 -11.81 0.58
C ILE A 239 -6.48 -11.13 -0.41
N LEU A 240 -6.99 -10.26 -1.29
CA LEU A 240 -6.18 -9.52 -2.26
C LEU A 240 -5.18 -8.54 -1.61
N ARG A 241 -5.51 -7.96 -0.45
CA ARG A 241 -4.66 -7.02 0.30
C ARG A 241 -3.73 -7.69 1.32
N LEU A 242 -4.03 -8.92 1.72
CA LEU A 242 -3.26 -9.65 2.72
C LEU A 242 -1.76 -9.80 2.36
N PRO A 243 -1.36 -10.05 1.10
CA PRO A 243 0.05 -10.05 0.70
C PRO A 243 0.77 -8.75 1.05
N SER A 244 0.14 -7.60 0.81
CA SER A 244 0.72 -6.29 1.11
C SER A 244 0.90 -6.06 2.62
N LEU A 245 -0.09 -6.45 3.42
CA LEU A 245 0.00 -6.39 4.88
C LEU A 245 1.15 -7.24 5.41
N LEU A 246 1.23 -8.51 5.00
CA LEU A 246 2.28 -9.42 5.41
C LEU A 246 3.66 -8.91 4.97
N ALA A 247 3.75 -8.42 3.73
CA ALA A 247 4.97 -7.84 3.20
C ALA A 247 5.46 -6.68 4.07
N VAL A 248 4.60 -5.73 4.42
CA VAL A 248 5.02 -4.57 5.23
C VAL A 248 5.41 -4.96 6.66
N LEU A 249 4.75 -5.94 7.28
CA LEU A 249 5.17 -6.46 8.59
C LEU A 249 6.59 -7.06 8.50
N VAL A 250 6.86 -7.84 7.45
CA VAL A 250 8.20 -8.37 7.16
C VAL A 250 9.18 -7.24 6.87
N ALA A 251 8.79 -6.21 6.11
CA ALA A 251 9.60 -5.04 5.80
C ALA A 251 10.01 -4.29 7.07
N CYS A 252 9.10 -4.12 8.04
CA CYS A 252 9.41 -3.50 9.32
C CYS A 252 10.49 -4.28 10.08
N ALA A 253 10.34 -5.61 10.16
CA ALA A 253 11.33 -6.47 10.81
C ALA A 253 12.68 -6.46 10.08
N ALA A 254 12.65 -6.52 8.74
CA ALA A 254 13.83 -6.48 7.89
C ALA A 254 14.54 -5.12 7.98
N LEU A 255 13.80 -4.02 8.05
CA LEU A 255 14.35 -2.67 8.19
C LEU A 255 14.98 -2.47 9.57
N ALA A 256 14.35 -2.97 10.63
CA ALA A 256 14.94 -2.97 11.95
C ALA A 256 16.26 -3.74 11.99
N ARG A 257 16.31 -4.90 11.32
CA ARG A 257 17.54 -5.68 11.15
C ARG A 257 18.58 -4.93 10.33
N LEU A 258 18.18 -4.27 9.24
CA LEU A 258 19.08 -3.51 8.37
C LEU A 258 19.71 -2.34 9.12
N GLY A 259 18.91 -1.53 9.82
CA GLY A 259 19.40 -0.43 10.63
C GLY A 259 20.34 -0.89 11.74
N THR A 260 20.00 -2.01 12.41
CA THR A 260 20.89 -2.63 13.40
C THR A 260 22.22 -3.06 12.77
N ARG A 261 22.20 -3.66 11.59
CA ARG A 261 23.40 -4.16 10.92
C ARG A 261 24.30 -3.03 10.44
N LEU A 262 23.71 -1.96 9.89
CA LEU A 262 24.44 -0.80 9.39
C LEU A 262 25.08 0.05 10.49
N THR A 263 24.55 0.01 11.71
CA THR A 263 24.96 0.94 12.79
C THR A 263 25.46 0.25 14.06
N GLY A 264 25.29 -1.07 14.17
CA GLY A 264 25.50 -1.82 15.42
C GLY A 264 24.44 -1.56 16.51
N ASP A 265 23.47 -0.68 16.28
CA ASP A 265 22.50 -0.23 17.27
C ASP A 265 21.08 -0.75 17.00
N ARG A 266 20.62 -1.68 17.86
CA ARG A 266 19.26 -2.26 17.81
C ARG A 266 18.15 -1.23 18.04
N ALA A 267 18.39 -0.23 18.88
CA ALA A 267 17.40 0.81 19.16
C ALA A 267 17.21 1.70 17.92
N LEU A 268 18.29 2.03 17.21
CA LEU A 268 18.22 2.78 15.95
C LEU A 268 17.41 2.00 14.89
N GLY A 269 17.71 0.71 14.72
CA GLY A 269 16.92 -0.14 13.82
C GLY A 269 15.42 -0.16 14.19
N SER A 270 15.11 -0.30 15.48
CA SER A 270 13.73 -0.32 15.98
C SER A 270 13.01 1.02 15.73
N LEU A 271 13.69 2.15 15.94
CA LEU A 271 13.18 3.49 15.62
C LEU A 271 12.87 3.65 14.13
N ALA A 272 13.75 3.14 13.24
CA ALA A 272 13.53 3.20 11.80
C ALA A 272 12.28 2.43 11.37
N ALA A 273 12.03 1.26 11.97
CA ALA A 273 10.83 0.48 11.70
C ALA A 273 9.55 1.19 12.16
N VAL A 274 9.56 1.85 13.32
CA VAL A 274 8.40 2.65 13.79
C VAL A 274 8.13 3.82 12.86
N VAL A 275 9.18 4.56 12.47
CA VAL A 275 9.05 5.67 11.51
C VAL A 275 8.45 5.16 10.20
N PHE A 276 9.02 4.10 9.63
CA PHE A 276 8.56 3.48 8.38
C PHE A 276 7.09 3.09 8.43
N ALA A 277 6.69 2.34 9.47
CA ALA A 277 5.31 1.89 9.66
C ALA A 277 4.31 3.05 9.82
N SER A 278 4.78 4.20 10.30
CA SER A 278 3.93 5.34 10.64
C SER A 278 3.85 6.40 9.54
N THR A 279 4.20 6.05 8.30
CA THR A 279 4.13 6.96 7.15
C THR A 279 2.85 6.79 6.34
N SER A 280 2.40 7.87 5.68
CA SER A 280 1.18 7.86 4.84
C SER A 280 1.35 6.98 3.62
N ILE A 281 2.58 6.93 3.10
CA ILE A 281 2.96 6.09 1.97
C ILE A 281 2.81 4.63 2.37
N VAL A 282 3.40 4.19 3.49
CA VAL A 282 3.24 2.80 3.97
C VAL A 282 1.80 2.49 4.30
N PHE A 283 1.08 3.39 4.98
CA PHE A 283 -0.35 3.19 5.25
C PHE A 283 -1.13 2.90 3.96
N ARG A 284 -0.90 3.69 2.89
CA ARG A 284 -1.54 3.47 1.59
C ARG A 284 -1.20 2.11 1.02
N GLU A 285 0.09 1.77 0.94
CA GLU A 285 0.51 0.53 0.27
C GLU A 285 0.19 -0.74 1.09
N VAL A 286 0.08 -0.66 2.41
CA VAL A 286 -0.36 -1.80 3.25
C VAL A 286 -1.78 -2.25 2.91
N VAL A 287 -2.67 -1.28 2.70
CA VAL A 287 -4.10 -1.51 2.48
C VAL A 287 -4.46 -1.52 0.99
N ASP A 288 -3.45 -1.60 0.12
CA ASP A 288 -3.60 -1.59 -1.34
C ASP A 288 -3.13 -2.93 -1.92
N ALA A 289 -3.95 -3.60 -2.72
CA ALA A 289 -3.62 -4.82 -3.44
C ALA A 289 -2.77 -4.50 -4.69
N ARG A 290 -1.63 -3.84 -4.48
CA ARG A 290 -0.66 -3.40 -5.49
C ARG A 290 0.77 -3.86 -5.15
N SER A 291 1.68 -3.73 -6.12
CA SER A 291 3.02 -4.31 -6.06
C SER A 291 4.01 -3.63 -5.10
N PHE A 292 3.75 -2.39 -4.67
CA PHE A 292 4.73 -1.56 -3.98
C PHE A 292 5.12 -2.07 -2.58
N ALA A 293 4.18 -2.65 -1.82
CA ALA A 293 4.46 -3.24 -0.51
C ALA A 293 5.46 -4.40 -0.60
N LEU A 294 5.21 -5.33 -1.54
CA LEU A 294 6.11 -6.45 -1.83
C LEU A 294 7.44 -5.95 -2.39
N GLY A 295 7.43 -5.04 -3.36
CA GLY A 295 8.63 -4.45 -3.95
C GLY A 295 9.54 -3.79 -2.91
N THR A 296 8.95 -3.06 -1.94
CA THR A 296 9.70 -2.40 -0.86
C THR A 296 10.31 -3.41 0.11
N THR A 297 9.58 -4.49 0.41
CA THR A 297 10.08 -5.59 1.24
C THR A 297 11.28 -6.27 0.60
N LEU A 298 11.17 -6.59 -0.70
CA LEU A 298 12.27 -7.16 -1.48
C LEU A 298 13.45 -6.20 -1.57
N LEU A 299 13.22 -4.90 -1.73
CA LEU A 299 14.27 -3.88 -1.72
C LEU A 299 15.04 -3.84 -0.39
N ILE A 300 14.35 -3.90 0.75
CA ILE A 300 15.02 -3.97 2.07
C ILE A 300 15.78 -5.30 2.20
N GLY A 301 15.23 -6.40 1.68
CA GLY A 301 15.92 -7.69 1.59
C GLY A 301 17.18 -7.64 0.72
N LEU A 302 17.14 -6.89 -0.41
CA LEU A 302 18.29 -6.64 -1.27
C LEU A 302 19.35 -5.86 -0.51
N ALA A 303 18.98 -4.76 0.16
CA ALA A 303 19.91 -3.98 0.97
C ALA A 303 20.58 -4.84 2.07
N LEU A 304 19.82 -5.67 2.78
CA LEU A 304 20.35 -6.64 3.74
C LEU A 304 21.33 -7.63 3.12
N SER A 305 21.01 -8.13 1.93
CA SER A 305 21.83 -9.11 1.20
C SER A 305 23.12 -8.47 0.70
N VAL A 306 23.07 -7.24 0.19
CA VAL A 306 24.25 -6.46 -0.23
C VAL A 306 25.18 -6.24 0.95
N VAL A 307 24.67 -5.75 2.08
CA VAL A 307 25.48 -5.58 3.29
C VAL A 307 26.05 -6.93 3.75
N SER A 308 25.24 -8.00 3.71
CA SER A 308 25.72 -9.33 4.10
C SER A 308 26.83 -9.88 3.23
N TRP A 309 26.68 -9.71 1.93
CA TRP A 309 27.64 -10.15 0.94
C TRP A 309 28.97 -9.38 1.10
N LEU A 310 28.91 -8.07 1.28
CA LEU A 310 30.11 -7.24 1.47
C LEU A 310 30.82 -7.52 2.81
N ASP A 311 30.07 -7.85 3.87
CA ASP A 311 30.65 -8.21 5.17
C ASP A 311 31.34 -9.59 5.18
N ASN A 312 30.77 -10.58 4.47
CA ASN A 312 31.14 -12.00 4.66
C ASN A 312 31.68 -12.68 3.40
N GLY A 313 31.52 -12.10 2.21
CA GLY A 313 31.98 -12.67 0.93
C GLY A 313 31.34 -14.01 0.54
N ARG A 314 30.19 -14.38 1.12
CA ARG A 314 29.57 -15.69 0.91
C ARG A 314 28.81 -15.77 -0.42
N TRP A 315 28.96 -16.90 -1.12
CA TRP A 315 28.24 -17.16 -2.38
C TRP A 315 26.72 -17.11 -2.24
N ARG A 316 26.17 -17.60 -1.14
CA ARG A 316 24.73 -17.50 -0.86
C ARG A 316 24.25 -16.05 -0.88
N ASP A 317 25.01 -15.13 -0.30
CA ASP A 317 24.64 -13.72 -0.23
C ASP A 317 24.75 -13.08 -1.63
N ALA A 318 25.77 -13.43 -2.43
CA ALA A 318 25.89 -13.00 -3.83
C ALA A 318 24.70 -13.47 -4.70
N TRP A 319 24.28 -14.73 -4.56
CA TRP A 319 23.08 -15.26 -5.21
C TRP A 319 21.83 -14.48 -4.79
N CYS A 320 21.64 -14.24 -3.48
CA CYS A 320 20.52 -13.44 -3.00
C CYS A 320 20.53 -12.02 -3.59
N VAL A 321 21.70 -11.37 -3.68
CA VAL A 321 21.82 -10.05 -4.33
C VAL A 321 21.41 -10.12 -5.79
N GLY A 322 21.98 -11.03 -6.58
CA GLY A 322 21.68 -11.15 -8.01
C GLY A 322 20.22 -11.47 -8.30
N VAL A 323 19.62 -12.41 -7.55
CA VAL A 323 18.21 -12.79 -7.71
C VAL A 323 17.28 -11.65 -7.30
N LEU A 324 17.48 -11.03 -6.13
CA LEU A 324 16.62 -9.94 -5.68
C LEU A 324 16.75 -8.71 -6.59
N ALA A 325 17.97 -8.34 -6.97
CA ALA A 325 18.20 -7.27 -7.93
C ALA A 325 17.60 -7.59 -9.30
N GLY A 326 17.61 -8.85 -9.74
CA GLY A 326 16.93 -9.24 -10.97
C GLY A 326 15.40 -9.15 -10.90
N VAL A 327 14.79 -9.62 -9.81
CA VAL A 327 13.32 -9.76 -9.69
C VAL A 327 12.61 -8.43 -9.38
N ILE A 328 13.20 -7.55 -8.58
CA ILE A 328 12.57 -6.32 -8.09
C ILE A 328 11.97 -5.42 -9.21
N PRO A 329 12.65 -5.19 -10.36
CA PRO A 329 12.10 -4.39 -11.45
C PRO A 329 10.82 -4.98 -12.07
N HIS A 330 10.58 -6.29 -11.92
CA HIS A 330 9.35 -6.96 -12.36
C HIS A 330 8.16 -6.75 -11.42
N PHE A 331 8.38 -6.15 -10.24
CA PHE A 331 7.31 -5.61 -9.39
C PHE A 331 7.02 -4.16 -9.75
N HIS A 332 8.06 -3.35 -9.96
CA HIS A 332 7.94 -2.02 -10.56
C HIS A 332 9.32 -1.51 -10.99
N VAL A 333 9.45 -0.99 -12.22
CA VAL A 333 10.75 -0.58 -12.79
C VAL A 333 11.48 0.47 -11.94
N PHE A 334 10.76 1.39 -11.30
CA PHE A 334 11.36 2.47 -10.49
C PHE A 334 12.13 1.99 -9.26
N PHE A 335 11.96 0.76 -8.78
CA PHE A 335 12.82 0.25 -7.70
C PHE A 335 14.30 0.14 -8.14
N ALA A 336 14.57 -0.01 -9.44
CA ALA A 336 15.93 -0.03 -9.99
C ALA A 336 16.68 1.30 -9.80
N LEU A 337 15.96 2.41 -9.53
CA LEU A 337 16.57 3.71 -9.21
C LEU A 337 17.43 3.69 -7.94
N THR A 338 17.32 2.63 -7.13
CA THR A 338 18.13 2.43 -5.92
C THR A 338 19.48 1.77 -6.18
N TYR A 339 19.69 1.14 -7.34
CA TYR A 339 20.93 0.40 -7.64
C TYR A 339 22.19 1.28 -7.62
N PRO A 340 22.18 2.54 -8.11
CA PRO A 340 23.35 3.41 -7.99
C PRO A 340 23.85 3.56 -6.55
N ALA A 341 22.94 3.59 -5.56
CA ALA A 341 23.31 3.68 -4.15
C ALA A 341 24.02 2.40 -3.67
N PHE A 342 23.50 1.22 -4.04
CA PHE A 342 24.10 -0.07 -3.65
C PHE A 342 25.42 -0.34 -4.37
N ILE A 343 25.53 0.04 -5.65
CA ILE A 343 26.78 -0.06 -6.43
C ILE A 343 27.84 0.85 -5.82
N LEU A 344 27.50 2.11 -5.54
CA LEU A 344 28.43 3.05 -4.90
C LEU A 344 28.90 2.55 -3.54
N TYR A 345 27.97 2.06 -2.71
CA TYR A 345 28.30 1.47 -1.42
C TYR A 345 29.23 0.26 -1.56
N GLY A 346 28.96 -0.62 -2.54
CA GLY A 346 29.83 -1.76 -2.86
C GLY A 346 31.24 -1.33 -3.29
N VAL A 347 31.36 -0.32 -4.15
CA VAL A 347 32.65 0.22 -4.62
C VAL A 347 33.45 0.87 -3.48
N MET A 348 32.77 1.57 -2.57
CA MET A 348 33.43 2.15 -1.40
C MET A 348 33.95 1.05 -0.48
N ARG A 349 33.10 0.05 -0.18
CA ARG A 349 33.45 -1.06 0.69
C ARG A 349 34.50 -1.99 0.10
N SER A 350 34.52 -2.15 -1.23
CA SER A 350 35.50 -3.01 -1.91
C SER A 350 36.94 -2.52 -1.79
N ARG A 351 37.14 -1.24 -1.45
CA ARG A 351 38.47 -0.69 -1.14
C ARG A 351 39.02 -1.19 0.19
N SER A 352 38.14 -1.60 1.11
CA SER A 352 38.50 -2.11 2.44
C SER A 352 38.39 -3.63 2.54
N THR A 353 37.46 -4.24 1.79
CA THR A 353 37.24 -5.69 1.74
C THR A 353 37.13 -6.13 0.29
N PRO A 354 38.14 -6.81 -0.30
CA PRO A 354 38.13 -7.13 -1.73
C PRO A 354 36.96 -8.04 -2.08
N VAL A 355 36.18 -7.62 -3.08
CA VAL A 355 35.07 -8.40 -3.62
C VAL A 355 35.60 -9.33 -4.70
N ARG A 356 35.18 -10.60 -4.66
CA ARG A 356 35.59 -11.57 -5.69
C ARG A 356 34.91 -11.25 -7.03
N LEU A 357 35.70 -11.20 -8.10
CA LEU A 357 35.22 -10.85 -9.46
C LEU A 357 34.18 -11.84 -10.00
N ASP A 358 34.33 -13.13 -9.66
CA ASP A 358 33.39 -14.20 -10.05
C ASP A 358 31.99 -13.99 -9.46
N GLN A 359 31.89 -13.54 -8.21
CA GLN A 359 30.63 -13.19 -7.56
C GLN A 359 30.00 -11.94 -8.19
N GLY A 360 30.82 -10.93 -8.52
CA GLY A 360 30.38 -9.75 -9.25
C GLY A 360 29.83 -10.10 -10.63
N ALA A 361 30.51 -10.99 -11.36
CA ALA A 361 30.08 -11.50 -12.66
C ALA A 361 28.76 -12.27 -12.58
N LEU A 362 28.57 -13.11 -11.55
CA LEU A 362 27.30 -13.79 -11.30
C LEU A 362 26.16 -12.80 -11.07
N ILE A 363 26.36 -11.82 -10.18
CA ILE A 363 25.35 -10.79 -9.90
C ILE A 363 24.99 -10.04 -11.18
N GLY A 364 25.99 -9.62 -11.95
CA GLY A 364 25.82 -8.98 -13.25
C GLY A 364 25.01 -9.85 -14.22
N ALA A 365 25.38 -11.12 -14.38
CA ALA A 365 24.70 -12.06 -15.26
C ALA A 365 23.22 -12.25 -14.88
N LEU A 366 22.91 -12.42 -13.60
CA LEU A 366 21.53 -12.58 -13.13
C LEU A 366 20.68 -11.32 -13.38
N ILE A 367 21.24 -10.13 -13.13
CA ILE A 367 20.57 -8.86 -13.43
C ILE A 367 20.36 -8.71 -14.94
N THR A 368 21.37 -9.05 -15.76
CA THR A 368 21.26 -9.01 -17.23
C THR A 368 20.17 -9.95 -17.73
N VAL A 369 20.13 -11.21 -17.27
CA VAL A 369 19.07 -12.15 -17.66
C VAL A 369 17.70 -11.62 -17.26
N ALA A 370 17.54 -11.09 -16.05
CA ALA A 370 16.28 -10.54 -15.62
C ALA A 370 15.86 -9.28 -16.41
N ALA A 371 16.82 -8.44 -16.80
CA ALA A 371 16.57 -7.28 -17.65
C ALA A 371 16.15 -7.69 -19.06
N LEU A 372 16.74 -8.75 -19.63
CA LEU A 372 16.31 -9.33 -20.91
C LEU A 372 14.87 -9.83 -20.83
N LEU A 373 14.48 -10.47 -19.72
CA LEU A 373 13.10 -10.91 -19.50
C LEU A 373 12.11 -9.74 -19.35
N SER A 374 12.57 -8.54 -18.99
CA SER A 374 11.75 -7.34 -18.91
C SER A 374 11.53 -6.65 -20.27
N ILE A 375 12.22 -7.05 -21.35
CA ILE A 375 12.13 -6.38 -22.66
C ILE A 375 10.68 -6.28 -23.16
N PRO A 376 9.85 -7.36 -23.16
CA PRO A 376 8.46 -7.25 -23.63
C PRO A 376 7.66 -6.21 -22.85
N ALA A 377 7.77 -6.21 -21.53
CA ALA A 377 7.10 -5.23 -20.67
C ALA A 377 7.62 -3.81 -20.93
N ALA A 378 8.92 -3.62 -21.12
CA ALA A 378 9.50 -2.32 -21.47
C ALA A 378 9.00 -1.80 -22.83
N LEU A 379 8.89 -2.66 -23.83
CA LEU A 379 8.33 -2.31 -25.14
C LEU A 379 6.86 -1.88 -25.03
N THR A 380 6.06 -2.56 -24.20
CA THR A 380 4.66 -2.16 -23.96
C THR A 380 4.56 -0.80 -23.26
N LEU A 381 5.41 -0.52 -22.27
CA LEU A 381 5.47 0.80 -21.61
C LEU A 381 5.87 1.90 -22.59
N LEU A 382 6.83 1.63 -23.49
CA LEU A 382 7.26 2.58 -24.51
C LEU A 382 6.17 2.85 -25.54
N ALA A 383 5.45 1.82 -25.98
CA ALA A 383 4.31 1.96 -26.89
C ALA A 383 3.19 2.81 -26.28
N ASN A 384 2.95 2.65 -24.97
CA ASN A 384 1.85 3.32 -24.25
C ASN A 384 2.27 4.58 -23.48
N ARG A 385 3.50 5.11 -23.71
CA ARG A 385 4.11 6.20 -22.94
C ARG A 385 3.26 7.48 -22.83
N GLY A 386 2.43 7.76 -23.82
CA GLY A 386 1.56 8.94 -23.85
C GLY A 386 0.36 8.85 -22.90
N SER A 387 -0.04 7.64 -22.51
CA SER A 387 -1.26 7.39 -21.73
C SER A 387 -1.03 7.49 -20.22
N TYR A 388 0.21 7.37 -19.74
CA TYR A 388 0.52 7.31 -18.29
C TYR A 388 0.80 8.67 -17.63
N SER A 389 0.76 9.77 -18.38
CA SER A 389 0.98 11.12 -17.83
C SER A 389 -0.35 11.81 -17.50
N PHE A 390 -0.81 11.65 -16.27
CA PHE A 390 -2.08 12.24 -15.82
C PHE A 390 -1.96 13.08 -14.54
N ALA A 391 -0.81 13.04 -13.87
CA ALA A 391 -0.57 13.84 -12.68
C ALA A 391 -0.17 15.29 -13.06
N PRO A 392 -0.46 16.29 -12.21
CA PRO A 392 0.04 17.64 -12.42
C PRO A 392 1.58 17.66 -12.30
N THR A 393 2.22 18.58 -13.02
CA THR A 393 3.67 18.79 -12.91
C THR A 393 4.03 19.12 -11.46
N PRO A 394 5.07 18.48 -10.89
CA PRO A 394 5.42 18.69 -9.50
C PRO A 394 6.00 20.08 -9.28
N SER A 395 5.60 20.74 -8.19
CA SER A 395 6.19 22.00 -7.77
C SER A 395 7.46 21.79 -6.93
N LEU A 396 8.33 22.80 -6.88
CA LEU A 396 9.51 22.78 -6.00
C LEU A 396 9.12 22.58 -4.53
N LYS A 397 8.00 23.16 -4.09
CA LYS A 397 7.44 22.92 -2.75
C LYS A 397 7.23 21.42 -2.50
N ARG A 398 6.63 20.71 -3.46
CA ARG A 398 6.36 19.28 -3.33
C ARG A 398 7.64 18.45 -3.24
N LEU A 399 8.71 18.85 -3.95
CA LEU A 399 10.03 18.24 -3.80
C LEU A 399 10.59 18.43 -2.38
N LEU A 400 10.59 19.67 -1.89
CA LEU A 400 11.14 20.01 -0.57
C LEU A 400 10.36 19.39 0.59
N THR A 401 9.05 19.16 0.42
CA THR A 401 8.19 18.56 1.43
C THR A 401 7.96 17.05 1.24
N ALA A 402 8.55 16.42 0.21
CA ALA A 402 8.28 15.01 -0.12
C ALA A 402 8.52 14.05 1.05
N PHE A 403 9.52 14.36 1.88
CA PHE A 403 9.94 13.56 3.04
C PHE A 403 9.76 14.29 4.39
N VAL A 404 9.03 15.41 4.40
CA VAL A 404 8.68 16.13 5.63
C VAL A 404 7.29 15.68 6.06
N TRP A 405 7.23 14.61 6.87
CA TRP A 405 5.97 14.01 7.29
C TRP A 405 5.60 14.43 8.71
N ALA A 406 4.33 14.78 8.91
CA ALA A 406 3.84 15.25 10.20
C ALA A 406 4.15 14.29 11.37
N PRO A 407 3.94 12.94 11.27
CA PRO A 407 4.17 12.08 12.41
C PRO A 407 5.65 11.98 12.87
N PRO A 408 6.64 11.68 11.99
CA PRO A 408 8.06 11.70 12.37
C PRO A 408 8.56 13.05 12.87
N VAL A 409 8.12 14.16 12.25
CA VAL A 409 8.49 15.52 12.68
C VAL A 409 7.92 15.82 14.07
N ALA A 410 6.63 15.53 14.30
CA ALA A 410 5.99 15.74 15.60
C ALA A 410 6.66 14.90 16.71
N GLY A 411 6.98 13.64 16.42
CA GLY A 411 7.71 12.78 17.34
C GLY A 411 9.10 13.30 17.69
N LEU A 412 9.86 13.74 16.69
CA LEU A 412 11.18 14.32 16.89
C LEU A 412 11.10 15.56 17.79
N LEU A 413 10.18 16.48 17.50
CA LEU A 413 9.96 17.69 18.31
C LEU A 413 9.56 17.34 19.76
N ALA A 414 8.59 16.44 19.94
CA ALA A 414 8.15 16.00 21.27
C ALA A 414 9.29 15.37 22.08
N GLY A 415 10.10 14.52 21.42
CA GLY A 415 11.27 13.92 22.04
C GLY A 415 12.33 14.94 22.45
N LEU A 416 12.64 15.92 21.58
CA LEU A 416 13.59 17.00 21.89
C LEU A 416 13.09 17.88 23.06
N CYS A 417 11.79 18.19 23.11
CA CYS A 417 11.20 18.96 24.21
C CYS A 417 11.37 18.24 25.56
N VAL A 418 11.02 16.95 25.64
CA VAL A 418 11.14 16.17 26.88
C VAL A 418 12.59 15.96 27.29
N ASP A 419 13.50 15.77 26.33
CA ASP A 419 14.94 15.68 26.62
C ASP A 419 15.48 16.99 27.20
N GLY A 420 15.10 18.14 26.61
CA GLY A 420 15.47 19.47 27.09
C GLY A 420 14.96 19.77 28.50
N ILE A 421 13.72 19.38 28.82
CA ILE A 421 13.16 19.50 30.18
C ILE A 421 13.92 18.59 31.14
N SER A 422 14.16 17.34 30.76
CA SER A 422 14.86 16.36 31.61
C SER A 422 16.28 16.80 31.96
N ARG A 423 16.99 17.48 31.05
CA ARG A 423 18.33 18.06 31.31
C ARG A 423 18.28 19.25 32.26
N LYS A 424 17.24 20.10 32.16
CA LYS A 424 17.06 21.25 33.06
C LYS A 424 16.65 20.85 34.48
N SER A 425 15.98 19.70 34.64
CA SER A 425 15.48 19.22 35.94
C SER A 425 16.50 18.45 36.78
N THR A 426 17.67 18.10 36.24
CA THR A 426 18.83 17.70 37.06
C THR A 426 19.53 18.97 37.53
N PRO A 427 19.43 19.36 38.82
CA PRO A 427 20.22 20.46 39.33
C PRO A 427 21.68 20.03 39.21
N GLU A 428 22.47 20.78 38.46
CA GLU A 428 23.93 20.71 38.59
C GLU A 428 24.25 20.95 40.07
N THR A 429 24.70 19.91 40.75
CA THR A 429 25.49 20.08 41.97
C THR A 429 26.71 20.89 41.55
N LYS A 430 26.64 22.21 41.72
CA LYS A 430 27.72 23.17 41.52
C LYS A 430 28.89 22.77 42.41
N GLY A 431 29.79 21.93 41.88
CA GLY A 431 30.91 21.40 42.64
C GLY A 431 31.76 20.36 41.91
N ALA A 432 31.59 20.16 40.60
CA ALA A 432 32.49 19.34 39.81
C ALA A 432 33.11 20.19 38.69
N THR A 433 34.40 20.45 38.85
CA THR A 433 35.35 20.98 37.86
C THR A 433 35.05 20.53 36.43
N ALA A 434 35.41 21.39 35.46
CA ALA A 434 35.21 21.31 34.02
C ALA A 434 35.79 20.05 33.28
N THR A 435 35.90 18.91 33.94
CA THR A 435 36.46 17.65 33.43
C THR A 435 35.40 16.60 33.04
N ASN A 436 34.10 16.85 33.24
CA ASN A 436 33.02 15.90 32.91
C ASN A 436 32.21 16.21 31.63
N LEU A 437 32.60 17.20 30.82
CA LEU A 437 31.99 17.42 29.49
C LEU A 437 32.26 16.24 28.51
N ASN A 438 33.20 15.36 28.84
CA ASN A 438 33.51 14.12 28.11
C ASN A 438 32.57 12.93 28.43
N LYS A 439 31.50 13.13 29.22
CA LYS A 439 30.49 12.09 29.50
C LYS A 439 29.18 12.24 28.73
N LEU A 440 29.11 13.14 27.75
CA LEU A 440 28.13 12.97 26.67
C LEU A 440 28.51 11.69 25.93
N LYS A 441 27.69 10.64 26.06
CA LYS A 441 27.87 9.41 25.28
C LYS A 441 28.03 9.83 23.82
N PRO A 442 29.12 9.44 23.14
CA PRO A 442 29.31 9.82 21.76
C PRO A 442 28.08 9.38 20.97
N ILE A 443 27.53 10.30 20.19
CA ILE A 443 26.54 10.03 19.14
C ILE A 443 27.06 8.78 18.42
N PRO A 444 26.23 7.74 18.16
CA PRO A 444 26.70 6.60 17.40
C PRO A 444 27.31 7.12 16.10
N ALA A 445 28.64 7.01 15.99
CA ALA A 445 29.36 7.47 14.84
C ALA A 445 28.90 6.60 13.68
N ILE A 446 28.16 7.19 12.75
CA ILE A 446 27.74 6.48 11.55
C ILE A 446 28.92 6.52 10.61
N ASP A 447 29.33 5.34 10.16
CA ASP A 447 30.38 5.23 9.15
C ASP A 447 30.04 6.11 7.95
N ARG A 448 31.03 6.85 7.45
CA ARG A 448 30.88 7.76 6.32
C ARG A 448 30.22 7.07 5.11
N GLU A 449 30.55 5.80 4.90
CA GLU A 449 30.02 4.96 3.82
C GLU A 449 28.51 4.72 3.97
N VAL A 450 28.04 4.47 5.19
CA VAL A 450 26.62 4.28 5.50
C VAL A 450 25.87 5.61 5.33
N GLY A 451 26.45 6.73 5.77
CA GLY A 451 25.88 8.05 5.56
C GLY A 451 25.69 8.38 4.06
N ILE A 452 26.69 8.05 3.23
CA ILE A 452 26.62 8.23 1.78
C ILE A 452 25.58 7.29 1.15
N LEU A 453 25.56 6.01 1.54
CA LEU A 453 24.54 5.05 1.08
C LEU A 453 23.12 5.58 1.32
N LEU A 454 22.82 6.01 2.55
CA LEU A 454 21.48 6.51 2.90
C LEU A 454 21.12 7.81 2.17
N SER A 455 22.11 8.69 1.97
CA SER A 455 21.91 9.95 1.24
C SER A 455 21.62 9.71 -0.24
N VAL A 456 22.41 8.86 -0.90
CA VAL A 456 22.20 8.53 -2.32
C VAL A 456 20.92 7.72 -2.51
N TRP A 457 20.66 6.73 -1.66
CA TRP A 457 19.41 5.95 -1.73
C TRP A 457 18.17 6.82 -1.53
N SER A 458 18.18 7.76 -0.59
CA SER A 458 17.03 8.65 -0.39
C SER A 458 16.84 9.65 -1.53
N LEU A 459 17.93 10.27 -2.02
CA LEU A 459 17.89 11.36 -2.99
C LEU A 459 17.75 10.89 -4.43
N THR A 460 18.36 9.78 -4.85
CA THR A 460 18.38 9.37 -6.25
C THR A 460 16.97 9.13 -6.82
N PRO A 461 16.10 8.29 -6.21
CA PRO A 461 14.75 8.11 -6.73
C PRO A 461 13.93 9.40 -6.69
N LEU A 462 14.06 10.19 -5.62
CA LEU A 462 13.36 11.47 -5.47
C LEU A 462 13.72 12.45 -6.61
N LEU A 463 15.00 12.70 -6.81
CA LEU A 463 15.49 13.66 -7.78
C LEU A 463 15.24 13.18 -9.21
N VAL A 464 15.49 11.90 -9.50
CA VAL A 464 15.25 11.35 -10.85
C VAL A 464 13.78 11.44 -11.22
N LEU A 465 12.86 11.06 -10.33
CA LEU A 465 11.42 11.15 -10.60
C LEU A 465 10.96 12.61 -10.74
N TYR A 466 11.49 13.52 -9.93
CA TYR A 466 11.17 14.95 -10.02
C TYR A 466 11.68 15.56 -11.34
N PHE A 467 12.96 15.38 -11.64
CA PHE A 467 13.56 15.92 -12.86
C PHE A 467 12.96 15.29 -14.11
N ALA A 468 12.71 13.98 -14.12
CA ALA A 468 11.99 13.34 -15.22
C ALA A 468 10.59 13.96 -15.41
N SER A 469 9.90 14.33 -14.33
CA SER A 469 8.55 14.90 -14.41
C SER A 469 8.50 16.36 -14.85
N ILE A 470 9.59 17.13 -14.71
CA ILE A 470 9.65 18.52 -15.19
C ILE A 470 10.33 18.65 -16.54
N LEU A 471 11.28 17.75 -16.86
CA LEU A 471 12.04 17.78 -18.12
C LEU A 471 11.36 16.99 -19.23
N THR A 472 10.44 16.08 -18.88
CA THR A 472 9.64 15.33 -19.85
C THR A 472 8.16 15.65 -19.68
N SER A 473 7.36 15.32 -20.69
CA SER A 473 5.90 15.38 -20.60
C SER A 473 5.29 14.28 -19.71
N SER A 474 6.12 13.45 -19.05
CA SER A 474 5.69 12.32 -18.23
C SER A 474 5.57 12.74 -16.77
N SER A 475 4.36 12.94 -16.26
CA SER A 475 4.16 13.29 -14.85
C SER A 475 4.18 12.04 -13.97
N ILE A 476 5.39 11.67 -13.55
CA ILE A 476 5.70 10.45 -12.80
C ILE A 476 6.16 10.74 -11.37
N PHE A 477 5.94 11.95 -10.84
CA PHE A 477 6.26 12.29 -9.46
C PHE A 477 5.05 12.02 -8.57
N LEU A 478 4.88 10.75 -8.17
CA LEU A 478 3.79 10.27 -7.34
C LEU A 478 4.30 9.66 -6.04
N ASP A 479 3.56 9.87 -4.94
CA ASP A 479 3.94 9.43 -3.60
C ASP A 479 4.20 7.90 -3.53
N ARG A 480 3.42 7.11 -4.28
CA ARG A 480 3.60 5.65 -4.39
C ARG A 480 4.94 5.24 -4.97
N TYR A 481 5.55 6.05 -5.85
CA TYR A 481 6.88 5.75 -6.41
C TYR A 481 8.02 6.18 -5.48
N LEU A 482 7.75 7.17 -4.61
CA LEU A 482 8.69 7.62 -3.58
C LEU A 482 8.87 6.59 -2.44
N ILE A 483 8.06 5.54 -2.39
CA ILE A 483 8.26 4.42 -1.46
C ILE A 483 9.64 3.76 -1.61
N THR A 484 10.25 3.87 -2.79
CA THR A 484 11.62 3.37 -3.06
C THR A 484 12.70 4.04 -2.20
N SER A 485 12.50 5.32 -1.84
CA SER A 485 13.40 6.09 -0.95
C SER A 485 13.08 5.91 0.53
N LEU A 486 11.88 5.43 0.85
CA LEU A 486 11.32 5.44 2.19
C LEU A 486 12.16 4.66 3.24
N PRO A 487 12.77 3.50 2.94
CA PRO A 487 13.62 2.81 3.91
C PRO A 487 14.82 3.67 4.35
N ALA A 488 15.50 4.32 3.41
CA ALA A 488 16.65 5.19 3.70
C ALA A 488 16.23 6.43 4.50
N VAL A 489 15.13 7.08 4.10
CA VAL A 489 14.58 8.23 4.84
C VAL A 489 14.21 7.85 6.27
N SER A 490 13.61 6.68 6.47
CA SER A 490 13.25 6.18 7.81
C SER A 490 14.49 5.94 8.69
N LEU A 491 15.58 5.44 8.12
CA LEU A 491 16.86 5.30 8.81
C LEU A 491 17.48 6.66 9.17
N LEU A 492 17.39 7.67 8.28
CA LEU A 492 17.84 9.04 8.57
C LEU A 492 17.05 9.70 9.70
N TYR A 493 15.73 9.53 9.74
CA TYR A 493 14.91 9.95 10.88
C TYR A 493 15.29 9.21 12.16
N ALA A 494 15.53 7.90 12.08
CA ALA A 494 15.97 7.11 13.23
C ALA A 494 17.31 7.58 13.79
N ILE A 495 18.25 7.97 12.92
CA ILE A 495 19.52 8.58 13.31
C ILE A 495 19.27 9.87 14.10
N ALA A 496 18.37 10.74 13.62
CA ALA A 496 18.02 11.98 14.31
C ALA A 496 17.35 11.70 15.69
N LEU A 497 16.38 10.78 15.73
CA LEU A 497 15.72 10.36 16.97
C LEU A 497 16.69 9.71 17.96
N ARG A 498 17.71 9.01 17.46
CA ARG A 498 18.69 8.33 18.29
C ARG A 498 19.63 9.30 19.03
N ARG A 499 19.73 10.55 18.57
CA ARG A 499 20.47 11.66 19.24
C ARG A 499 19.77 12.19 20.49
N ILE A 500 18.50 11.85 20.72
CA ILE A 500 17.81 12.14 21.97
C ILE A 500 18.40 11.23 23.04
N ASP A 501 18.95 11.79 24.13
CA ASP A 501 19.66 11.02 25.15
C ASP A 501 18.70 10.23 26.06
N SER A 502 17.60 10.87 26.46
CA SER A 502 16.58 10.28 27.33
C SER A 502 15.81 9.13 26.67
N ARG A 503 15.80 7.97 27.33
CA ARG A 503 15.02 6.79 26.89
C ARG A 503 13.52 7.08 26.91
N ALA A 504 13.05 7.76 27.95
CA ALA A 504 11.65 8.12 28.08
C ALA A 504 11.23 9.08 26.96
N ALA A 505 12.10 10.03 26.60
CA ALA A 505 11.86 10.94 25.49
C ALA A 505 11.79 10.22 24.13
N ARG A 506 12.68 9.24 23.88
CA ARG A 506 12.59 8.39 22.66
C ARG A 506 11.34 7.52 22.65
N GLY A 507 10.97 6.94 23.80
CA GLY A 507 9.73 6.18 23.96
C GLY A 507 8.50 7.02 23.63
N LEU A 508 8.43 8.24 24.19
CA LEU A 508 7.37 9.18 23.89
C LEU A 508 7.37 9.59 22.42
N ALA A 509 8.52 9.87 21.82
CA ALA A 509 8.62 10.19 20.40
C ALA A 509 8.01 9.08 19.54
N MET A 510 8.32 7.81 19.81
CA MET A 510 7.70 6.67 19.11
C MET A 510 6.18 6.60 19.29
N ILE A 511 5.69 6.84 20.51
CA ILE A 511 4.25 6.85 20.80
C ILE A 511 3.57 7.99 20.03
N VAL A 512 4.14 9.20 20.05
CA VAL A 512 3.60 10.35 19.32
C VAL A 512 3.60 10.10 17.82
N ILE A 513 4.65 9.48 17.27
CA ILE A 513 4.70 9.08 15.85
C ILE A 513 3.55 8.12 15.51
N ALA A 514 3.36 7.07 16.33
CA ALA A 514 2.29 6.11 16.12
C ALA A 514 0.90 6.74 16.28
N LEU A 515 0.68 7.60 17.29
CA LEU A 515 -0.62 8.24 17.50
C LEU A 515 -0.94 9.26 16.40
N ALA A 516 0.04 10.08 15.99
CA ALA A 516 -0.15 11.06 14.92
C ALA A 516 -0.48 10.39 13.58
N CYS A 517 0.02 9.17 13.34
CA CYS A 517 -0.34 8.41 12.14
C CYS A 517 -1.81 7.96 12.15
N LEU A 518 -2.38 7.61 13.31
CA LEU A 518 -3.79 7.23 13.43
C LEU A 518 -4.74 8.37 13.09
N VAL A 519 -4.36 9.61 13.40
CA VAL A 519 -5.20 10.81 13.15
C VAL A 519 -5.03 11.33 11.72
N SER A 520 -3.83 11.20 11.16
CA SER A 520 -3.49 11.84 9.88
C SER A 520 -4.00 11.09 8.65
N TYR A 521 -4.29 9.79 8.78
CA TYR A 521 -4.47 8.92 7.61
C TYR A 521 -5.93 8.50 7.42
N THR A 522 -6.60 9.24 6.53
CA THR A 522 -7.91 8.87 6.00
C THR A 522 -7.75 8.43 4.55
N ARG A 523 -8.06 7.16 4.23
CA ARG A 523 -8.17 6.74 2.82
C ARG A 523 -9.53 7.20 2.29
N PRO A 524 -9.61 7.92 1.16
CA PRO A 524 -10.88 8.08 0.45
C PRO A 524 -11.45 6.70 0.14
N VAL A 525 -12.68 6.44 0.56
CA VAL A 525 -13.32 5.15 0.34
C VAL A 525 -13.97 5.16 -1.03
N ASP A 526 -13.33 4.58 -2.03
CA ASP A 526 -13.98 4.30 -3.32
C ASP A 526 -14.87 3.07 -3.15
N ASP A 527 -16.20 3.29 -3.10
CA ASP A 527 -17.16 2.23 -2.81
C ASP A 527 -17.88 1.75 -4.07
N PHE A 528 -17.12 1.07 -4.94
CA PHE A 528 -17.66 0.39 -6.12
C PHE A 528 -18.63 -0.74 -5.74
N ARG A 529 -18.42 -1.41 -4.60
CA ARG A 529 -19.35 -2.42 -4.09
C ARG A 529 -20.73 -1.81 -3.85
N GLY A 530 -20.82 -0.77 -3.02
CA GLY A 530 -22.09 -0.09 -2.73
C GLY A 530 -22.74 0.52 -3.98
N ALA A 531 -21.94 1.08 -4.88
CA ALA A 531 -22.40 1.59 -6.16
C ALA A 531 -23.05 0.50 -7.04
N ALA A 532 -22.39 -0.67 -7.17
CA ALA A 532 -22.93 -1.81 -7.92
C ALA A 532 -24.23 -2.33 -7.31
N LEU A 533 -24.31 -2.46 -5.97
CA LEU A 533 -25.55 -2.84 -5.29
C LEU A 533 -26.70 -1.85 -5.57
N ALA A 534 -26.41 -0.55 -5.60
CA ALA A 534 -27.43 0.47 -5.88
C ALA A 534 -27.92 0.40 -7.33
N VAL A 535 -27.02 0.20 -8.29
CA VAL A 535 -27.36 -0.02 -9.70
C VAL A 535 -28.20 -1.29 -9.86
N ASN A 536 -27.79 -2.41 -9.28
CA ASN A 536 -28.50 -3.69 -9.42
C ASN A 536 -29.90 -3.63 -8.82
N ARG A 537 -30.09 -2.92 -7.70
CA ARG A 537 -31.43 -2.65 -7.14
C ARG A 537 -32.30 -1.80 -8.06
N PHE A 538 -31.71 -0.83 -8.74
CA PHE A 538 -32.41 0.02 -9.71
C PHE A 538 -32.81 -0.77 -10.96
N VAL A 539 -31.87 -1.55 -11.52
CA VAL A 539 -32.08 -2.41 -12.69
C VAL A 539 -33.08 -3.54 -12.38
N ALA A 540 -33.07 -4.04 -11.14
CA ALA A 540 -33.94 -5.11 -10.65
C ALA A 540 -33.81 -6.40 -11.48
N ALA A 541 -32.57 -6.82 -11.75
CA ALA A 541 -32.21 -8.01 -12.54
C ALA A 541 -32.71 -8.02 -14.01
N GLU A 542 -33.21 -6.89 -14.51
CA GLU A 542 -33.64 -6.75 -15.90
C GLU A 542 -32.44 -6.49 -16.83
N LYS A 543 -31.98 -7.54 -17.52
CA LYS A 543 -30.78 -7.49 -18.37
C LYS A 543 -30.85 -6.51 -19.54
N SER A 544 -32.05 -6.16 -20.00
CA SER A 544 -32.27 -5.18 -21.08
C SER A 544 -31.98 -3.74 -20.66
N VAL A 545 -31.99 -3.43 -19.36
CA VAL A 545 -31.78 -2.05 -18.88
C VAL A 545 -30.32 -1.64 -19.11
N PRO A 546 -30.05 -0.57 -19.87
CA PRO A 546 -28.69 -0.11 -20.10
C PRO A 546 -28.05 0.46 -18.83
N VAL A 547 -26.76 0.15 -18.65
CA VAL A 547 -25.92 0.70 -17.59
C VAL A 547 -24.68 1.33 -18.21
N LEU A 548 -24.68 2.66 -18.27
CA LEU A 548 -23.57 3.46 -18.80
C LEU A 548 -22.43 3.50 -17.79
N LEU A 549 -21.31 2.83 -18.10
CA LEU A 549 -20.10 2.80 -17.27
C LEU A 549 -19.07 3.79 -17.82
N ALA A 550 -18.99 4.97 -17.21
CA ALA A 550 -17.88 5.90 -17.48
C ALA A 550 -16.61 5.38 -16.80
N SER A 551 -15.68 4.87 -17.62
CA SER A 551 -14.44 4.27 -17.11
C SER A 551 -13.59 5.30 -16.37
N GLY A 552 -13.01 4.91 -15.24
CA GLY A 552 -12.07 5.75 -14.50
C GLY A 552 -10.65 5.78 -15.10
N LEU A 553 -10.38 4.88 -16.05
CA LEU A 553 -9.06 4.62 -16.62
C LEU A 553 -8.75 5.59 -17.75
N ILE A 554 -7.48 6.00 -17.83
CA ILE A 554 -7.04 7.01 -18.79
C ILE A 554 -7.05 6.47 -20.23
N GLU A 555 -6.85 5.17 -20.36
CA GLU A 555 -6.87 4.40 -21.61
C GLU A 555 -8.23 4.51 -22.32
N SER A 556 -9.32 4.72 -21.57
CA SER A 556 -10.65 4.99 -22.15
C SER A 556 -10.73 6.26 -23.00
N GLN A 557 -9.71 7.12 -22.95
CA GLN A 557 -9.62 8.28 -23.82
C GLN A 557 -9.29 7.93 -25.26
N ASP A 558 -8.73 6.75 -25.53
CA ASP A 558 -8.55 6.26 -26.88
C ASP A 558 -9.80 5.48 -27.30
N GLU A 559 -10.43 5.88 -28.42
CA GLU A 559 -11.64 5.22 -28.93
C GLU A 559 -11.40 3.75 -29.30
N ASN A 560 -10.17 3.36 -29.64
CA ASN A 560 -9.84 1.97 -29.95
C ASN A 560 -10.03 1.06 -28.73
N TRP A 561 -9.74 1.56 -27.53
CA TRP A 561 -9.92 0.81 -26.29
C TRP A 561 -11.40 0.55 -25.95
N LEU A 562 -12.31 1.39 -26.45
CA LEU A 562 -13.74 1.20 -26.28
C LEU A 562 -14.33 0.22 -27.31
N ARG A 563 -13.73 0.12 -28.50
CA ARG A 563 -14.23 -0.70 -29.61
C ARG A 563 -13.68 -2.12 -29.60
N ASP A 564 -12.42 -2.31 -29.23
CA ASP A 564 -11.80 -3.63 -29.13
C ASP A 564 -12.32 -4.36 -27.88
N PRO A 565 -12.99 -5.53 -28.01
CA PRO A 565 -13.54 -6.25 -26.87
C PRO A 565 -12.51 -6.62 -25.79
N ALA A 566 -11.26 -6.94 -26.17
CA ALA A 566 -10.22 -7.33 -25.23
C ALA A 566 -9.73 -6.12 -24.41
N LEU A 567 -9.61 -4.95 -25.03
CA LEU A 567 -9.25 -3.70 -24.36
C LEU A 567 -10.41 -3.14 -23.54
N ALA A 568 -11.64 -3.25 -24.04
CA ALA A 568 -12.84 -2.81 -23.33
C ALA A 568 -13.06 -3.60 -22.03
N ALA A 569 -12.69 -4.89 -22.01
CA ALA A 569 -12.75 -5.71 -20.80
C ALA A 569 -11.84 -5.16 -19.68
N TYR A 570 -10.67 -4.60 -20.02
CA TYR A 570 -9.79 -3.92 -19.07
C TYR A 570 -10.46 -2.66 -18.50
N LEU A 571 -11.12 -1.86 -19.35
CA LEU A 571 -11.85 -0.67 -18.93
C LEU A 571 -13.02 -0.96 -17.98
N ALA A 572 -13.56 -2.18 -18.06
CA ALA A 572 -14.66 -2.70 -17.26
C ALA A 572 -14.21 -3.46 -16.00
N ALA A 573 -12.93 -3.40 -15.62
CA ALA A 573 -12.40 -4.12 -14.46
C ALA A 573 -13.20 -3.95 -13.15
N PRO A 574 -13.76 -2.78 -12.80
CA PRO A 574 -14.62 -2.66 -11.62
C PRO A 574 -15.84 -3.59 -11.67
N THR A 575 -16.45 -3.75 -12.84
CA THR A 575 -17.62 -4.61 -13.04
C THR A 575 -17.26 -6.09 -13.13
N ALA A 576 -16.00 -6.42 -13.45
CA ALA A 576 -15.53 -7.80 -13.38
C ALA A 576 -15.52 -8.34 -11.94
N TYR A 577 -15.27 -7.47 -10.96
CA TYR A 577 -15.30 -7.83 -9.54
C TYR A 577 -16.66 -7.54 -8.88
N TYR A 578 -17.28 -6.41 -9.23
CA TYR A 578 -18.60 -5.99 -8.76
C TYR A 578 -19.62 -6.06 -9.92
N PRO A 579 -20.17 -7.25 -10.22
CA PRO A 579 -21.00 -7.46 -11.41
C PRO A 579 -22.26 -6.59 -11.38
N LEU A 580 -22.62 -6.09 -12.56
CA LEU A 580 -23.83 -5.31 -12.80
C LEU A 580 -24.85 -6.16 -13.56
N ASP A 581 -26.12 -6.14 -13.12
CA ASP A 581 -27.16 -7.02 -13.69
C ASP A 581 -27.69 -6.55 -15.05
N GLY A 582 -27.53 -5.27 -15.38
CA GLY A 582 -27.99 -4.67 -16.63
C GLY A 582 -26.98 -4.79 -17.78
N HIS A 583 -27.37 -4.31 -18.96
CA HIS A 583 -26.49 -4.29 -20.13
C HIS A 583 -25.46 -3.16 -20.01
N VAL A 584 -24.22 -3.53 -19.69
CA VAL A 584 -23.12 -2.56 -19.47
C VAL A 584 -22.62 -2.00 -20.79
N VAL A 585 -22.60 -0.67 -20.90
CA VAL A 585 -22.08 0.07 -22.06
C VAL A 585 -21.00 1.02 -21.58
N SER A 586 -19.77 0.81 -22.05
CA SER A 586 -18.60 1.60 -21.65
C SER A 586 -18.60 2.99 -22.29
N LEU A 587 -18.32 4.00 -21.48
CA LEU A 587 -18.09 5.38 -21.89
C LEU A 587 -16.64 5.79 -21.56
N PRO A 588 -16.06 6.73 -22.33
CA PRO A 588 -14.76 7.29 -21.99
C PRO A 588 -14.81 8.05 -20.67
N ARG A 589 -13.66 8.24 -20.03
CA ARG A 589 -13.59 9.01 -18.78
C ARG A 589 -14.02 10.47 -18.92
N LYS A 590 -13.75 11.08 -20.08
CA LYS A 590 -14.06 12.48 -20.38
C LYS A 590 -14.68 12.56 -21.74
N VAL A 591 -15.77 13.33 -21.83
CA VAL A 591 -16.45 13.59 -23.10
C VAL A 591 -15.89 14.84 -23.78
N ARG A 592 -15.53 15.87 -22.99
CA ARG A 592 -14.84 17.08 -23.46
C ARG A 592 -13.38 17.10 -23.01
N LEU A 593 -12.46 17.28 -23.96
CA LEU A 593 -11.06 17.62 -23.68
C LEU A 593 -10.94 19.15 -23.53
N LEU A 594 -9.86 19.63 -22.91
CA LEU A 594 -9.64 21.07 -22.61
C LEU A 594 -9.56 21.96 -23.87
N LEU A 595 -9.51 21.35 -25.06
CA LEU A 595 -9.71 21.99 -26.35
C LEU A 595 -11.04 21.45 -26.89
N GLU A 596 -11.90 22.36 -27.35
CA GLU A 596 -13.30 22.19 -27.77
C GLU A 596 -13.52 21.15 -28.89
N ASP A 597 -13.19 19.88 -28.66
CA ASP A 597 -13.47 18.80 -29.59
C ASP A 597 -14.95 18.37 -29.47
N HIS A 598 -15.83 19.26 -29.91
CA HIS A 598 -17.25 18.98 -30.09
C HIS A 598 -17.49 17.83 -31.07
N SER A 599 -16.50 17.43 -31.89
CA SER A 599 -16.65 16.30 -32.80
C SER A 599 -16.73 14.98 -32.01
N ARG A 600 -15.93 14.83 -30.96
CA ARG A 600 -15.96 13.63 -30.10
C ARG A 600 -17.23 13.55 -29.27
N GLU A 601 -17.62 14.67 -28.66
CA GLU A 601 -18.88 14.77 -27.92
C GLU A 601 -20.08 14.39 -28.81
N ARG A 602 -20.11 14.88 -30.05
CA ARG A 602 -21.13 14.49 -31.03
C ARG A 602 -21.07 13.00 -31.35
N ARG A 603 -19.89 12.45 -31.68
CA ARG A 603 -19.75 11.00 -31.97
C ARG A 603 -20.25 10.11 -30.83
N ILE A 604 -19.84 10.38 -29.60
CA ILE A 604 -20.26 9.58 -28.42
C ILE A 604 -21.76 9.78 -28.16
N GLY A 605 -22.21 11.03 -28.23
CA GLY A 605 -23.61 11.39 -28.08
C GLY A 605 -24.50 10.64 -29.06
N ASP A 606 -24.19 10.72 -30.35
CA ASP A 606 -25.03 10.22 -31.43
C ASP A 606 -24.93 8.70 -31.58
N ALA A 607 -23.76 8.10 -31.36
CA ALA A 607 -23.55 6.66 -31.56
C ALA A 607 -23.91 5.79 -30.35
N ILE A 608 -23.79 6.31 -29.13
CA ILE A 608 -23.96 5.51 -27.90
C ILE A 608 -25.13 5.99 -27.06
N VAL A 609 -25.18 7.28 -26.75
CA VAL A 609 -26.14 7.82 -25.77
C VAL A 609 -27.52 8.01 -26.40
N GLU A 610 -27.59 8.56 -27.61
CA GLU A 610 -28.84 8.87 -28.30
C GLU A 610 -29.71 7.63 -28.58
N PRO A 611 -29.18 6.47 -29.02
CA PRO A 611 -29.96 5.24 -29.13
C PRO A 611 -30.57 4.81 -27.80
N ILE A 612 -29.79 4.84 -26.71
CA ILE A 612 -30.28 4.48 -25.36
C ILE A 612 -31.39 5.44 -24.93
N LEU A 613 -31.20 6.74 -25.13
CA LEU A 613 -32.21 7.73 -24.78
C LEU A 613 -33.51 7.52 -25.57
N ARG A 614 -33.45 7.08 -26.83
CA ARG A 614 -34.63 6.82 -27.66
C ARG A 614 -35.35 5.54 -27.28
N GLU A 615 -34.61 4.45 -27.12
CA GLU A 615 -35.14 3.08 -27.07
C GLU A 615 -35.47 2.58 -25.66
N SER A 616 -34.87 3.16 -24.62
CA SER A 616 -35.06 2.71 -23.24
C SER A 616 -36.08 3.58 -22.48
N ASP A 617 -36.80 2.99 -21.53
CA ASP A 617 -37.67 3.74 -20.60
C ASP A 617 -36.92 4.18 -19.34
N ARG A 618 -35.88 3.44 -18.99
CA ARG A 618 -35.01 3.67 -17.83
C ARG A 618 -33.59 3.18 -18.12
N PHE A 619 -32.59 3.84 -17.53
CA PHE A 619 -31.19 3.44 -17.60
C PHE A 619 -30.43 3.95 -16.38
N ALA A 620 -29.27 3.36 -16.09
CA ALA A 620 -28.38 3.82 -15.03
C ALA A 620 -27.05 4.30 -15.61
N ALA A 621 -26.37 5.16 -14.88
CA ALA A 621 -25.02 5.62 -15.19
C ALA A 621 -24.16 5.58 -13.94
N ILE A 622 -22.93 5.11 -14.09
CA ILE A 622 -21.91 5.02 -13.04
C ILE A 622 -20.62 5.70 -13.53
N GLU A 623 -20.06 6.56 -12.68
CA GLU A 623 -18.84 7.32 -12.97
C GLU A 623 -17.91 7.29 -11.76
N TRP A 624 -16.60 7.10 -12.00
CA TRP A 624 -15.59 7.31 -10.97
C TRP A 624 -14.89 8.65 -11.14
N THR A 625 -15.08 9.56 -10.18
CA THR A 625 -14.61 10.95 -10.26
C THR A 625 -13.16 11.13 -9.81
N GLY A 626 -12.51 10.08 -9.27
CA GLY A 626 -11.21 10.19 -8.57
C GLY A 626 -10.05 10.73 -9.41
N ASN A 627 -10.07 10.55 -10.73
CA ASN A 627 -9.11 11.17 -11.65
C ASN A 627 -9.75 12.24 -12.57
N GLY A 628 -10.82 12.90 -12.12
CA GLY A 628 -11.46 13.98 -12.89
C GLY A 628 -12.21 13.49 -14.12
N ALA A 629 -12.90 12.35 -14.02
CA ALA A 629 -13.98 12.04 -14.94
C ALA A 629 -15.07 13.12 -14.89
N ASN A 630 -15.68 13.42 -16.03
CA ASN A 630 -16.67 14.51 -16.14
C ASN A 630 -17.80 14.20 -17.14
N VAL A 631 -18.15 12.93 -17.28
CA VAL A 631 -19.23 12.46 -18.14
C VAL A 631 -20.60 12.78 -17.54
N MET A 632 -20.73 12.67 -16.21
CA MET A 632 -22.06 12.73 -15.57
C MET A 632 -22.78 14.07 -15.76
N PRO A 633 -22.13 15.26 -15.63
CA PRO A 633 -22.82 16.53 -15.89
C PRO A 633 -23.39 16.62 -17.31
N TRP A 634 -22.59 16.21 -18.30
CA TRP A 634 -22.99 16.18 -19.72
C TRP A 634 -24.15 15.21 -19.98
N LEU A 635 -24.10 14.02 -19.38
CA LEU A 635 -25.15 13.01 -19.54
C LEU A 635 -26.47 13.44 -18.90
N ILE A 636 -26.42 14.07 -17.72
CA ILE A 636 -27.62 14.57 -17.02
C ILE A 636 -28.34 15.59 -17.89
N GLU A 637 -27.61 16.59 -18.43
CA GLU A 637 -28.19 17.63 -19.28
C GLU A 637 -28.93 17.03 -20.49
N ARG A 638 -28.29 16.09 -21.20
CA ARG A 638 -28.89 15.39 -22.34
C ARG A 638 -30.11 14.56 -21.96
N ALA A 639 -30.04 13.81 -20.87
CA ALA A 639 -31.14 12.97 -20.41
C ALA A 639 -32.37 13.80 -20.01
N GLU A 640 -32.16 14.92 -19.30
CA GLU A 640 -33.24 15.83 -18.91
C GLU A 640 -33.89 16.49 -20.14
N ASN A 641 -33.08 16.93 -21.12
CA ASN A 641 -33.59 17.44 -22.40
C ASN A 641 -34.37 16.39 -23.20
N ALA A 642 -34.06 15.10 -23.03
CA ALA A 642 -34.78 13.98 -23.63
C ALA A 642 -36.01 13.49 -22.82
N GLY A 643 -36.40 14.24 -21.78
CA GLY A 643 -37.60 13.98 -20.97
C GLY A 643 -37.42 12.97 -19.83
N TYR A 644 -36.18 12.65 -19.45
CA TYR A 644 -35.91 11.77 -18.31
C TYR A 644 -35.90 12.55 -16.99
N THR A 645 -36.32 11.86 -15.93
CA THR A 645 -36.20 12.32 -14.55
C THR A 645 -35.17 11.49 -13.80
N ARG A 646 -34.42 12.15 -12.90
CA ARG A 646 -33.45 11.51 -12.02
C ARG A 646 -34.17 10.86 -10.83
N ILE A 647 -34.35 9.55 -10.85
CA ILE A 647 -34.99 8.81 -9.76
C ILE A 647 -33.97 8.25 -8.75
N MET A 648 -32.69 8.24 -9.11
CA MET A 648 -31.58 7.95 -8.20
C MET A 648 -30.41 8.88 -8.52
N ASN A 649 -29.79 9.49 -7.50
CA ASN A 649 -28.54 10.24 -7.63
C ASN A 649 -27.78 10.11 -6.30
N ARG A 650 -26.84 9.17 -6.24
CA ARG A 650 -26.12 8.82 -5.02
C ARG A 650 -24.62 8.84 -5.25
N ARG A 651 -23.89 9.09 -4.17
CA ARG A 651 -22.42 9.10 -4.16
C ARG A 651 -21.91 8.07 -3.15
N PHE A 652 -21.02 7.21 -3.62
CA PHE A 652 -20.36 6.14 -2.89
C PHE A 652 -18.86 6.45 -2.87
N GLY A 653 -18.50 7.47 -2.07
CA GLY A 653 -17.15 8.06 -2.09
C GLY A 653 -16.83 8.75 -3.40
N SER A 654 -15.83 8.29 -4.15
CA SER A 654 -15.52 8.84 -5.49
C SER A 654 -16.36 8.24 -6.61
N VAL A 655 -17.23 7.28 -6.32
CA VAL A 655 -18.12 6.68 -7.33
C VAL A 655 -19.48 7.38 -7.27
N ARG A 656 -19.95 7.89 -8.42
CA ARG A 656 -21.27 8.51 -8.57
C ARG A 656 -22.18 7.60 -9.38
N VAL A 657 -23.41 7.44 -8.90
CA VAL A 657 -24.44 6.64 -9.58
C VAL A 657 -25.68 7.50 -9.79
N VAL A 658 -26.19 7.52 -11.02
CA VAL A 658 -27.44 8.19 -11.38
C VAL A 658 -28.35 7.22 -12.11
N GLY A 659 -29.63 7.15 -11.73
CA GLY A 659 -30.66 6.36 -12.39
C GLY A 659 -31.70 7.29 -13.00
N PHE A 660 -32.04 7.05 -14.26
CA PHE A 660 -32.93 7.87 -15.07
C PHE A 660 -34.18 7.08 -15.46
N SER A 661 -35.34 7.73 -15.45
CA SER A 661 -36.61 7.16 -15.92
C SER A 661 -37.45 8.21 -16.63
N ARG A 662 -38.10 7.84 -17.74
CA ARG A 662 -39.12 8.70 -18.38
C ARG A 662 -40.41 8.74 -17.57
N LEU A 663 -41.04 9.93 -17.51
CA LEU A 663 -42.35 10.12 -16.91
C LEU A 663 -43.40 9.33 -17.70
N GLY A 664 -43.98 8.30 -17.07
CA GLY A 664 -44.94 7.38 -17.67
C GLY A 664 -44.63 5.89 -17.44
N ALA A 665 -43.34 5.53 -17.33
CA ALA A 665 -42.91 4.15 -17.09
C ALA A 665 -43.19 3.67 -15.66
N ALA A 666 -43.24 4.57 -14.68
CA ALA A 666 -43.50 4.26 -13.27
C ALA A 666 -44.95 3.84 -12.95
N ARG A 667 -45.87 3.84 -13.93
CA ARG A 667 -47.29 3.47 -13.72
C ARG A 667 -47.62 2.01 -14.00
N LYS A 668 -46.69 1.19 -14.52
CA LYS A 668 -46.86 -0.26 -14.54
C LYS A 668 -46.29 -0.86 -13.25
N LYS A 669 -47.05 -0.74 -12.16
CA LYS A 669 -46.94 -1.73 -11.05
C LYS A 669 -47.64 -3.02 -11.51
N PRO A 670 -47.18 -4.19 -11.02
CA PRO A 670 -47.58 -5.51 -11.51
C PRO A 670 -49.09 -5.73 -11.51
#